data_AF-A0AAD6BXC6-F1
#
_entry.id   AF-A0AAD6BXC6-F1
#
_cell.length_a   1.000
_cell.length_b   1.000
_cell.length_c   1.000
_cell.angle_alpha   90.00
_cell.angle_beta   90.00
_cell.angle_gamma   90.00
#
_symmetry.space_group_name_H-M   'P 1'
#
loop_
_entity.id
_entity.type
_entity.pdbx_description
1 polymer ?
#
loop_
_entity_poly.entity_id
_entity_poly.type
_entity_poly.pdbx_seq_one_letter_code
_entity_poly.pdbx_strand_id
1 'polypeptide(L)'
;MPIRPLDEWTVGRTQSLPLSALKGAVIGLDASHYIQQHLVNQSTREALLGALGGFPFALKANIEKELQTFKSLGVGCIFVFNGLDFGKQDEKPRNQSAMVRSFEQAWELYDQQQADQVVDAFSNAGMTTLLAQMSDIWSPSLPPRILCASPPMALVDADDDTSGTPPPETLYKFLQRILFQNGISFMVAPYSACAQLAYLARGANPVIDAVYGPSETLMFDIDKLVTRIEIEPAQFSWLTKQTLQEELGRLSNEQFLDFCLLLGSPFLRSFPLFENPAFPGKLPTVRDALPMFNAAGRSALTLCAQFEDERRMQELDYTRRYKKAYLVVKHHVFIDIEGRVGPMDQEHTSSDMHELIGLRLPEELYFYLSKGVLGRDVPNFLTSGEVRLSLPLGTEDTEVYRQLVADTLTPIRAQSIGLLANCLHRFYQTKVITIRPWFDENSEERQINLRELPSVKETIQAWKISSDKFPEDVKKLQAPRGSFKFAIQSLNNSEFVAKTFATRETPVLSKQEDILSNVMWRFLQLRGYVDDKHNLTAWGKCLEQALSAVDPTDNLEDAIFIAIEMLRMNLLNTKHWFSHVSGGPMRGSEEDKTFNMLVSRVACIAKLQHKPIGYSGPLSRQLLCYRSLVSEVRTSLRNLIEIVLASLLLSGEVSRDRKDWVELAVKLPFIDDNDCGLGIAVRTYLDDLPLQANPTSPEARQEVKSKGKEWFQHSESFTGNLDLAFKLWDAVYKGTQNASKEFKEAKLWDDANKWLAERR
;
A
#
# COMPACT_ATOMS: atom_id res chain seq x y z
N MET A 1 -11.28 10.66 0.50
CA MET A 1 -10.56 11.60 -0.40
C MET A 1 -11.28 12.95 -0.38
N PRO A 2 -10.60 14.10 -0.42
CA PRO A 2 -11.21 15.40 -0.14
C PRO A 2 -12.11 15.96 -1.26
N ILE A 3 -13.05 16.81 -0.89
CA ILE A 3 -13.79 17.70 -1.80
C ILE A 3 -12.90 18.92 -2.05
N ARG A 4 -11.99 18.85 -3.03
CA ARG A 4 -10.93 19.86 -3.23
C ARG A 4 -11.44 21.31 -3.29
N PRO A 5 -12.50 21.64 -4.05
CA PRO A 5 -13.05 23.01 -4.06
C PRO A 5 -13.49 23.50 -2.68
N LEU A 6 -14.03 22.58 -1.87
CA LEU A 6 -14.47 22.90 -0.51
C LEU A 6 -13.26 23.10 0.41
N ASP A 7 -12.23 22.25 0.33
CA ASP A 7 -10.99 22.39 1.09
C ASP A 7 -10.35 23.76 0.84
N GLU A 8 -10.17 24.14 -0.43
CA GLU A 8 -9.63 25.45 -0.82
C GLU A 8 -10.44 26.60 -0.24
N TRP A 9 -11.77 26.49 -0.30
CA TRP A 9 -12.66 27.50 0.24
C TRP A 9 -12.62 27.57 1.78
N THR A 10 -12.35 26.46 2.48
CA THR A 10 -12.34 26.41 3.95
C THR A 10 -11.07 26.95 4.60
N VAL A 11 -9.96 27.14 3.87
CA VAL A 11 -8.64 27.55 4.44
C VAL A 11 -8.78 28.80 5.34
N GLY A 12 -9.55 29.80 4.93
CA GLY A 12 -9.80 31.03 5.71
C GLY A 12 -10.90 30.95 6.77
N ARG A 13 -11.48 29.77 6.99
CA ARG A 13 -12.66 29.52 7.85
C ARG A 13 -12.39 28.54 8.98
N THR A 14 -11.17 28.02 9.07
CA THR A 14 -10.76 27.13 10.15
C THR A 14 -10.45 27.90 11.41
N GLN A 15 -10.74 27.31 12.56
CA GLN A 15 -10.35 27.82 13.87
C GLN A 15 -9.20 26.97 14.40
N SER A 16 -8.18 27.60 14.98
CA SER A 16 -7.04 26.91 15.58
C SER A 16 -7.09 26.96 17.10
N LEU A 17 -6.83 25.82 17.74
CA LEU A 17 -6.80 25.66 19.19
C LEU A 17 -5.56 24.83 19.61
N PRO A 18 -5.07 24.98 20.86
CA PRO A 18 -4.01 24.11 21.36
C PRO A 18 -4.54 22.67 21.50
N LEU A 19 -3.70 21.67 21.23
CA LEU A 19 -4.06 20.25 21.39
C LEU A 19 -4.50 19.90 22.82
N SER A 20 -4.06 20.65 23.83
CA SER A 20 -4.51 20.50 25.21
C SER A 20 -6.01 20.75 25.40
N ALA A 21 -6.68 21.44 24.47
CA ALA A 21 -8.13 21.61 24.48
C ALA A 21 -8.90 20.30 24.23
N LEU A 22 -8.23 19.26 23.70
CA LEU A 22 -8.79 17.93 23.46
C LEU A 22 -8.57 16.97 24.65
N LYS A 23 -8.04 17.46 25.78
CA LYS A 23 -7.77 16.63 26.95
C LYS A 23 -9.05 15.93 27.43
N GLY A 24 -8.98 14.61 27.55
CA GLY A 24 -10.09 13.75 27.94
C GLY A 24 -11.05 13.38 26.81
N ALA A 25 -10.87 13.95 25.61
CA ALA A 25 -11.65 13.59 24.43
C ALA A 25 -11.05 12.37 23.71
N VAL A 26 -11.90 11.64 23.00
CA VAL A 26 -11.52 10.58 22.06
C VAL A 26 -11.71 11.07 20.64
N ILE A 27 -10.64 11.08 19.85
CA ILE A 27 -10.67 11.47 18.45
C ILE A 27 -10.74 10.23 17.59
N GLY A 28 -11.68 10.20 16.64
CA GLY A 28 -11.69 9.23 15.55
C GLY A 28 -10.86 9.75 14.38
N LEU A 29 -9.87 8.99 13.93
CA LEU A 29 -8.96 9.37 12.85
C LEU A 29 -9.25 8.52 11.61
N ASP A 30 -9.53 9.16 10.49
CA ASP A 30 -9.51 8.51 9.18
C ASP A 30 -8.05 8.16 8.82
N ALA A 31 -7.74 6.88 8.79
CA ALA A 31 -6.36 6.40 8.64
C ALA A 31 -5.77 6.75 7.27
N SER A 32 -6.57 6.77 6.21
CA SER A 32 -6.11 7.12 4.87
C SER A 32 -5.75 8.59 4.79
N HIS A 33 -6.60 9.45 5.36
CA HIS A 33 -6.32 10.87 5.47
C HIS A 33 -5.10 11.13 6.35
N TYR A 34 -5.00 10.47 7.50
CA TYR A 34 -3.84 10.57 8.39
C TYR A 34 -2.52 10.23 7.67
N ILE A 35 -2.46 9.10 6.96
CA ILE A 35 -1.28 8.71 6.17
C ILE A 35 -1.01 9.74 5.08
N GLN A 36 -2.04 10.16 4.34
CA GLN A 36 -1.89 11.12 3.26
C GLN A 36 -1.28 12.44 3.77
N GLN A 37 -1.72 12.93 4.93
CA GLN A 37 -1.17 14.15 5.53
C GLN A 37 0.32 14.00 5.86
N HIS A 38 0.75 12.85 6.37
CA HIS A 38 2.18 12.57 6.58
C HIS A 38 2.99 12.56 5.28
N LEU A 39 2.41 12.08 4.17
CA LEU A 39 3.09 11.98 2.88
C LEU A 39 3.21 13.33 2.14
N VAL A 40 2.31 14.29 2.40
CA VAL A 40 2.27 15.57 1.67
C VAL A 40 2.70 16.78 2.52
N ASN A 41 2.60 16.70 3.84
CA ASN A 41 2.95 17.82 4.72
C ASN A 41 4.45 18.13 4.64
N GLN A 42 4.81 19.40 4.43
CA GLN A 42 6.19 19.85 4.27
C GLN A 42 7.13 19.43 5.40
N SER A 43 6.61 19.32 6.62
CA SER A 43 7.39 18.96 7.81
C SER A 43 7.71 17.46 7.93
N THR A 44 6.92 16.61 7.28
CA THR A 44 7.02 15.14 7.42
C THR A 44 7.32 14.43 6.11
N ARG A 45 7.07 15.06 4.95
CA ARG A 45 7.26 14.48 3.62
C ARG A 45 8.73 14.23 3.33
N GLU A 46 8.98 13.20 2.53
CA GLU A 46 10.32 12.87 2.02
C GLU A 46 10.38 13.17 0.52
N ALA A 47 11.16 14.19 0.14
CA ALA A 47 11.21 14.71 -1.23
C ALA A 47 11.59 13.65 -2.28
N LEU A 48 12.47 12.72 -1.93
CA LEU A 48 12.99 11.68 -2.82
C LEU A 48 12.23 10.35 -2.73
N LEU A 49 11.10 10.29 -2.03
CA LEU A 49 10.30 9.07 -1.89
C LEU A 49 9.91 8.48 -3.26
N GLY A 50 9.51 9.33 -4.22
CA GLY A 50 9.16 8.89 -5.57
C GLY A 50 10.34 8.35 -6.40
N ALA A 51 11.58 8.66 -6.01
CA ALA A 51 12.79 8.14 -6.65
C ALA A 51 13.33 6.85 -6.01
N LEU A 52 12.91 6.55 -4.78
CA LEU A 52 13.33 5.36 -4.01
C LEU A 52 12.28 4.26 -3.95
N GLY A 53 11.00 4.65 -3.96
CA GLY A 53 9.90 3.80 -3.56
C GLY A 53 9.99 3.39 -2.09
N GLY A 54 9.18 2.42 -1.69
CA GLY A 54 9.17 1.90 -0.32
C GLY A 54 8.39 2.80 0.64
N PHE A 55 8.58 2.53 1.94
CA PHE A 55 8.00 3.34 3.01
C PHE A 55 8.96 4.48 3.39
N PRO A 56 8.45 5.69 3.70
CA PRO A 56 9.31 6.78 4.17
C PRO A 56 10.08 6.38 5.44
N PHE A 57 11.36 6.73 5.51
CA PHE A 57 12.24 6.42 6.63
C PHE A 57 11.78 7.07 7.95
N ALA A 58 11.28 8.30 7.91
CA ALA A 58 10.87 9.08 9.08
C ALA A 58 9.44 8.74 9.54
N LEU A 59 8.61 8.12 8.69
CA LEU A 59 7.17 7.96 8.93
C LEU A 59 6.87 7.30 10.27
N LYS A 60 7.54 6.19 10.59
CA LYS A 60 7.32 5.48 11.86
C LYS A 60 7.64 6.36 13.07
N ALA A 61 8.80 7.01 13.07
CA ALA A 61 9.25 7.84 14.18
C ALA A 61 8.34 9.07 14.37
N ASN A 62 7.88 9.67 13.27
CA ASN A 62 6.91 10.77 13.29
C ASN A 62 5.62 10.31 13.96
N ILE A 63 5.01 9.22 13.47
CA ILE A 63 3.77 8.66 14.04
C ILE A 63 3.94 8.35 15.53
N GLU A 64 5.01 7.66 15.93
CA GLU A 64 5.26 7.33 17.33
C GLU A 64 5.36 8.56 18.23
N LYS A 65 6.01 9.62 17.74
CA LYS A 65 6.08 10.92 18.44
C LYS A 65 4.69 11.56 18.57
N GLU A 66 3.85 11.52 17.53
CA GLU A 66 2.48 12.06 17.59
C GLU A 66 1.62 11.29 18.59
N LEU A 67 1.65 9.96 18.54
CA LEU A 67 0.90 9.08 19.44
C LEU A 67 1.32 9.30 20.91
N GLN A 68 2.62 9.47 21.16
CA GLN A 68 3.12 9.83 22.50
C GLN A 68 2.61 11.19 22.95
N THR A 69 2.55 12.17 22.05
CA THR A 69 2.01 13.51 22.33
C THR A 69 0.54 13.42 22.73
N PHE A 70 -0.30 12.74 21.94
CA PHE A 70 -1.72 12.53 22.29
C PHE A 70 -1.87 11.87 23.66
N LYS A 71 -1.09 10.81 23.92
CA LYS A 71 -1.10 10.11 25.21
C LYS A 71 -0.72 11.03 26.37
N SER A 72 0.33 11.85 26.21
CA SER A 72 0.78 12.79 27.25
C SER A 72 -0.25 13.89 27.57
N LEU A 73 -1.04 14.29 26.57
CA LEU A 73 -2.11 15.27 26.71
C LEU A 73 -3.42 14.66 27.21
N GLY A 74 -3.48 13.32 27.37
CA GLY A 74 -4.68 12.59 27.78
C GLY A 74 -5.77 12.58 26.69
N VAL A 75 -5.36 12.57 25.42
CA VAL A 75 -6.25 12.45 24.25
C VAL A 75 -6.32 10.98 23.84
N GLY A 76 -7.54 10.44 23.76
CA GLY A 76 -7.79 9.10 23.22
C GLY A 76 -7.82 9.12 21.69
N CYS A 77 -7.37 8.05 21.05
CA CYS A 77 -7.37 7.92 19.60
C CYS A 77 -7.96 6.58 19.16
N ILE A 78 -8.82 6.61 18.15
CA ILE A 78 -9.33 5.43 17.46
C ILE A 78 -9.12 5.63 15.97
N PHE A 79 -8.33 4.76 15.34
CA PHE A 79 -8.10 4.81 13.90
C PHE A 79 -9.13 3.97 13.15
N VAL A 80 -9.69 4.52 12.08
CA VAL A 80 -10.61 3.82 11.19
C VAL A 80 -10.02 3.78 9.79
N PHE A 81 -9.80 2.57 9.28
CA PHE A 81 -9.26 2.32 7.95
C PHE A 81 -10.40 2.09 6.95
N ASN A 82 -10.19 2.49 5.69
CA ASN A 82 -11.08 2.10 4.61
C ASN A 82 -11.02 0.59 4.36
N GLY A 83 -12.17 -0.02 4.15
CA GLY A 83 -12.35 -1.43 3.84
C GLY A 83 -12.52 -1.70 2.36
N LEU A 84 -13.63 -2.33 2.01
CA LEU A 84 -13.93 -2.73 0.64
C LEU A 84 -14.30 -1.54 -0.25
N ASP A 85 -14.20 -1.74 -1.56
CA ASP A 85 -14.68 -0.77 -2.54
C ASP A 85 -16.22 -0.79 -2.56
N PHE A 86 -16.81 0.41 -2.55
CA PHE A 86 -18.26 0.56 -2.59
C PHE A 86 -18.74 0.60 -4.04
N GLY A 87 -19.59 -0.36 -4.42
CA GLY A 87 -20.13 -0.47 -5.77
C GLY A 87 -19.06 -0.73 -6.85
N LYS A 88 -19.48 -0.69 -8.12
CA LYS A 88 -18.53 -0.67 -9.24
C LYS A 88 -17.91 0.73 -9.35
N GLN A 89 -16.58 0.79 -9.29
CA GLN A 89 -15.84 2.01 -9.61
C GLN A 89 -16.04 2.31 -11.10
N ASP A 90 -16.52 3.51 -11.44
CA ASP A 90 -16.57 3.94 -12.84
C ASP A 90 -15.15 3.94 -13.43
N GLU A 91 -15.03 3.69 -14.74
CA GLU A 91 -13.79 3.92 -15.49
C GLU A 91 -13.49 5.41 -15.46
N LYS A 92 -12.76 5.86 -14.44
CA LYS A 92 -12.02 7.11 -14.54
C LYS A 92 -10.88 6.82 -15.53
N PRO A 93 -10.79 7.49 -16.69
CA PRO A 93 -9.53 7.53 -17.42
C PRO A 93 -8.52 8.18 -16.47
N ARG A 94 -7.70 7.36 -15.81
CA ARG A 94 -6.59 7.85 -15.00
C ARG A 94 -5.68 8.57 -15.98
N ASN A 95 -5.58 9.89 -15.85
CA ASN A 95 -4.62 10.68 -16.62
C ASN A 95 -3.20 10.51 -16.02
N GLN A 96 -2.77 9.25 -15.85
CA GLN A 96 -1.41 8.84 -15.47
C GLN A 96 -0.34 9.61 -16.27
N SER A 97 -0.68 10.08 -17.48
CA SER A 97 0.19 10.87 -18.35
C SER A 97 0.77 12.13 -17.69
N ALA A 98 0.05 12.83 -16.80
CA ALA A 98 0.55 14.07 -16.21
C ALA A 98 1.59 13.82 -15.10
N MET A 99 1.32 12.88 -14.20
CA MET A 99 2.28 12.47 -13.17
C MET A 99 3.51 11.79 -13.78
N VAL A 100 3.32 10.93 -14.78
CA VAL A 100 4.45 10.31 -15.48
C VAL A 100 5.36 11.40 -16.07
N ARG A 101 4.80 12.43 -16.72
CA ARG A 101 5.57 13.56 -17.24
C ARG A 101 6.33 14.34 -16.17
N SER A 102 5.74 14.59 -15.00
CA SER A 102 6.45 15.31 -13.93
C SER A 102 7.61 14.51 -13.36
N PHE A 103 7.46 13.18 -13.23
CA PHE A 103 8.55 12.29 -12.86
C PHE A 103 9.63 12.19 -13.95
N GLU A 104 9.26 12.15 -15.24
CA GLU A 104 10.23 12.18 -16.33
C GLU A 104 11.08 13.46 -16.28
N GLN A 105 10.45 14.61 -16.08
CA GLN A 105 11.17 15.88 -15.94
C GLN A 105 12.14 15.88 -14.74
N ALA A 106 11.75 15.28 -13.61
CA ALA A 106 12.64 15.14 -12.46
C ALA A 106 13.86 14.24 -12.76
N TRP A 107 13.66 13.16 -13.53
CA TRP A 107 14.75 12.30 -13.99
C TRP A 107 15.65 12.98 -15.03
N GLU A 108 15.11 13.78 -15.95
CA GLU A 108 15.90 14.56 -16.90
C GLU A 108 16.83 15.55 -16.19
N LEU A 109 16.34 16.23 -15.15
CA LEU A 109 17.15 17.13 -14.31
C LEU A 109 18.27 16.36 -13.57
N TYR A 110 17.99 15.13 -13.14
CA TYR A 110 18.98 14.28 -12.49
C TYR A 110 20.07 13.86 -13.47
N ASP A 111 19.69 13.46 -14.69
CA ASP A 111 20.63 13.08 -15.74
C ASP A 111 21.50 14.27 -16.21
N GLN A 112 20.97 15.49 -16.10
CA GLN A 112 21.71 16.74 -16.34
C GLN A 112 22.57 17.21 -15.14
N GLN A 113 22.63 16.43 -14.05
CA GLN A 113 23.39 16.73 -12.82
C GLN A 113 22.95 18.03 -12.11
N GLN A 114 21.69 18.43 -12.25
CA GLN A 114 21.14 19.64 -11.61
C GLN A 114 20.56 19.34 -10.21
N ALA A 115 21.43 18.92 -9.28
CA ALA A 115 21.05 18.35 -7.99
C ALA A 115 20.01 19.18 -7.19
N ASP A 116 20.16 20.51 -7.13
CA ASP A 116 19.24 21.37 -6.37
C ASP A 116 17.82 21.36 -6.96
N GLN A 117 17.70 21.40 -8.30
CA GLN A 117 16.41 21.37 -8.98
C GLN A 117 15.75 19.99 -8.94
N VAL A 118 16.55 18.91 -8.82
CA VAL A 118 16.05 17.53 -8.76
C VAL A 118 15.21 17.29 -7.52
N VAL A 119 15.67 17.74 -6.35
CA VAL A 119 14.96 17.55 -5.09
C VAL A 119 13.60 18.26 -5.13
N ASP A 120 13.58 19.50 -5.63
CA ASP A 120 12.36 20.26 -5.82
C ASP A 120 11.44 19.62 -6.86
N ALA A 121 12.00 19.13 -7.98
CA ALA A 121 11.24 18.47 -9.03
C ALA A 121 10.60 17.16 -8.54
N PHE A 122 11.30 16.29 -7.82
CA PHE A 122 10.70 15.08 -7.24
C PHE A 122 9.68 15.41 -6.15
N SER A 123 9.98 16.40 -5.29
CA SER A 123 9.05 16.91 -4.29
C SER A 123 7.75 17.40 -4.94
N ASN A 124 7.84 18.13 -6.07
CA ASN A 124 6.70 18.74 -6.76
C ASN A 124 6.02 17.79 -7.75
N ALA A 125 6.73 16.83 -8.35
CA ALA A 125 6.14 15.70 -9.08
C ALA A 125 5.25 14.87 -8.15
N GLY A 126 5.64 14.82 -6.87
CA GLY A 126 4.84 14.38 -5.74
C GLY A 126 3.59 15.21 -5.45
N MET A 127 3.45 16.44 -5.95
CA MET A 127 2.41 17.39 -5.56
C MET A 127 1.62 17.95 -6.74
N THR A 128 0.65 17.18 -7.21
CA THR A 128 -0.44 17.71 -8.05
C THR A 128 -1.55 18.40 -7.24
N THR A 129 -1.30 18.79 -5.98
CA THR A 129 -2.21 19.66 -5.21
C THR A 129 -1.50 20.72 -4.35
N LEU A 130 -2.10 21.93 -4.38
CA LEU A 130 -2.09 23.07 -3.44
C LEU A 130 -0.77 23.76 -3.04
N LEU A 131 0.33 23.06 -2.77
CA LEU A 131 1.49 23.71 -2.12
C LEU A 131 2.45 24.41 -3.08
N ALA A 132 2.51 24.00 -4.35
CA ALA A 132 3.40 24.63 -5.36
C ALA A 132 2.99 26.08 -5.70
N GLN A 133 1.70 26.43 -5.56
CA GLN A 133 1.23 27.81 -5.75
C GLN A 133 1.40 28.68 -4.49
N MET A 134 1.62 28.08 -3.32
CA MET A 134 1.72 28.82 -2.05
C MET A 134 3.13 29.36 -1.77
N SER A 135 4.21 28.74 -2.30
CA SER A 135 5.58 29.24 -2.12
C SER A 135 5.82 30.61 -2.76
N ASP A 136 5.08 30.92 -3.83
CA ASP A 136 5.17 32.22 -4.52
C ASP A 136 4.42 33.34 -3.80
N ILE A 137 3.50 32.99 -2.89
CA ILE A 137 2.65 33.97 -2.19
C ILE A 137 3.26 34.39 -0.83
N TRP A 138 4.18 33.59 -0.27
CA TRP A 138 4.76 33.80 1.06
C TRP A 138 6.30 33.81 1.07
N SER A 139 6.92 34.60 0.20
CA SER A 139 8.33 35.00 0.32
C SER A 139 8.43 36.50 0.66
N PRO A 140 8.80 36.91 1.89
CA PRO A 140 8.87 38.33 2.28
C PRO A 140 10.07 39.10 1.73
N SER A 141 10.90 38.52 0.86
CA SER A 141 12.14 39.16 0.43
C SER A 141 12.60 38.68 -0.94
N LEU A 142 12.19 39.37 -2.00
CA LEU A 142 12.97 39.58 -3.24
C LEU A 142 12.21 40.58 -4.15
N PRO A 143 12.87 41.60 -4.74
CA PRO A 143 12.24 42.49 -5.71
C PRO A 143 11.99 41.78 -7.05
N PRO A 144 11.01 42.26 -7.85
CA PRO A 144 10.56 41.58 -9.07
C PRO A 144 11.68 41.55 -10.11
N ARG A 145 12.20 40.35 -10.41
CA ARG A 145 13.02 40.13 -11.60
C ARG A 145 12.11 39.89 -12.80
N ILE A 146 12.44 40.61 -13.87
CA ILE A 146 11.78 40.62 -15.18
C ILE A 146 11.70 39.19 -15.74
N LEU A 147 10.49 38.79 -16.12
CA LEU A 147 10.14 37.53 -16.76
C LEU A 147 10.98 37.30 -18.04
N CYS A 148 11.85 36.29 -18.01
CA CYS A 148 12.26 35.60 -19.24
C CYS A 148 11.25 34.48 -19.51
N ALA A 149 10.83 34.39 -20.76
CA ALA A 149 9.72 33.58 -21.25
C ALA A 149 9.75 32.11 -20.78
N SER A 150 8.69 31.70 -20.08
CA SER A 150 8.33 30.29 -19.90
C SER A 150 7.85 29.72 -21.25
N PRO A 151 8.17 28.46 -21.61
CA PRO A 151 7.57 27.82 -22.77
C PRO A 151 6.06 27.59 -22.54
N PRO A 152 5.26 27.43 -23.61
CA PRO A 152 3.81 27.32 -23.50
C PRO A 152 3.40 26.06 -22.72
N MET A 153 2.71 26.26 -21.59
CA MET A 153 2.03 25.20 -20.86
C MET A 153 0.99 24.55 -21.78
N ALA A 154 1.21 23.27 -22.11
CA ALA A 154 0.22 22.44 -22.77
C ALA A 154 -0.95 22.17 -21.81
N LEU A 155 -2.17 22.22 -22.35
CA LEU A 155 -3.46 22.01 -21.68
C LEU A 155 -3.47 20.71 -20.86
N VAL A 156 -3.86 20.82 -19.57
CA VAL A 156 -3.87 19.73 -18.59
C VAL A 156 -5.30 19.55 -18.07
N ASP A 157 -5.87 18.36 -18.24
CA ASP A 157 -7.08 17.94 -17.53
C ASP A 157 -6.72 17.68 -16.05
N ALA A 158 -7.11 18.56 -15.12
CA ALA A 158 -6.71 18.50 -13.71
C ALA A 158 -7.60 17.63 -12.80
N ASP A 159 -8.24 16.61 -13.37
CA ASP A 159 -9.12 15.68 -12.63
C ASP A 159 -8.37 14.50 -11.99
N ASP A 160 -7.04 14.51 -11.98
CA ASP A 160 -6.29 13.32 -11.56
C ASP A 160 -6.09 13.21 -10.04
N ASP A 161 -6.47 12.04 -9.56
CA ASP A 161 -6.33 11.50 -8.21
C ASP A 161 -4.96 10.85 -8.11
N THR A 162 -3.96 11.60 -7.63
CA THR A 162 -2.94 11.21 -6.64
C THR A 162 -1.81 12.23 -6.72
N SER A 163 -1.39 12.77 -5.58
CA SER A 163 -0.02 13.22 -5.40
C SER A 163 0.94 12.11 -5.86
N GLY A 164 2.14 12.39 -6.36
CA GLY A 164 3.18 11.39 -6.65
C GLY A 164 3.72 10.67 -5.38
N THR A 165 2.87 10.47 -4.38
CA THR A 165 3.04 9.70 -3.15
C THR A 165 2.31 8.36 -3.29
N PRO A 166 2.79 7.27 -2.67
CA PRO A 166 2.11 5.98 -2.72
C PRO A 166 0.67 6.07 -2.19
N PRO A 167 -0.28 5.29 -2.74
CA PRO A 167 -1.64 5.23 -2.22
C PRO A 167 -1.65 4.85 -0.73
N PRO A 168 -2.41 5.54 0.14
CA PRO A 168 -2.42 5.26 1.59
C PRO A 168 -2.69 3.80 1.96
N GLU A 169 -3.47 3.09 1.14
CA GLU A 169 -3.80 1.67 1.29
C GLU A 169 -2.55 0.78 1.43
N THR A 170 -1.50 1.11 0.67
CA THR A 170 -0.22 0.38 0.69
C THR A 170 0.47 0.41 2.06
N LEU A 171 0.14 1.39 2.89
CA LEU A 171 0.71 1.60 4.22
C LEU A 171 -0.20 1.09 5.35
N TYR A 172 -1.37 0.52 5.06
CA TYR A 172 -2.33 0.14 6.10
C TYR A 172 -1.76 -0.86 7.11
N LYS A 173 -1.18 -1.96 6.62
CA LYS A 173 -0.63 -3.01 7.51
C LYS A 173 0.56 -2.47 8.32
N PHE A 174 1.34 -1.58 7.72
CA PHE A 174 2.44 -0.90 8.40
C PHE A 174 1.93 -0.02 9.55
N LEU A 175 0.93 0.84 9.31
CA LEU A 175 0.32 1.67 10.35
C LEU A 175 -0.37 0.82 11.42
N GLN A 176 -1.14 -0.21 11.03
CA GLN A 176 -1.80 -1.12 11.97
C GLN A 176 -0.81 -1.77 12.94
N ARG A 177 0.36 -2.18 12.47
CA ARG A 177 1.44 -2.69 13.33
C ARG A 177 1.96 -1.63 14.31
N ILE A 178 2.19 -0.39 13.86
CA ILE A 178 2.65 0.70 14.73
C ILE A 178 1.59 1.00 15.80
N LEU A 179 0.31 1.08 15.43
CA LEU A 179 -0.79 1.31 16.35
C LEU A 179 -0.88 0.20 17.40
N PHE A 180 -0.80 -1.06 16.97
CA PHE A 180 -0.79 -2.22 17.87
C PHE A 180 0.39 -2.17 18.86
N GLN A 181 1.60 -1.89 18.37
CA GLN A 181 2.80 -1.78 19.21
C GLN A 181 2.72 -0.64 20.24
N ASN A 182 1.96 0.42 19.95
CA ASN A 182 1.74 1.56 20.84
C ASN A 182 0.45 1.43 21.68
N GLY A 183 -0.28 0.32 21.59
CA GLY A 183 -1.52 0.09 22.34
C GLY A 183 -2.70 0.98 21.90
N ILE A 184 -2.68 1.44 20.66
CA ILE A 184 -3.75 2.27 20.08
C ILE A 184 -4.78 1.39 19.38
N SER A 185 -6.06 1.64 19.64
CA SER A 185 -7.15 0.88 19.04
C SER A 185 -7.40 1.32 17.60
N PHE A 186 -7.70 0.36 16.75
CA PHE A 186 -8.14 0.63 15.39
C PHE A 186 -9.20 -0.37 14.92
N MET A 187 -9.90 -0.02 13.85
CA MET A 187 -10.74 -0.93 13.10
C MET A 187 -10.69 -0.64 11.60
N VAL A 188 -11.03 -1.64 10.78
CA VAL A 188 -11.30 -1.43 9.36
C VAL A 188 -12.81 -1.34 9.15
N ALA A 189 -13.27 -0.28 8.51
CA ALA A 189 -14.68 -0.14 8.13
C ALA A 189 -15.06 -1.22 7.11
N PRO A 190 -16.36 -1.57 6.95
CA PRO A 190 -16.79 -2.44 5.86
C PRO A 190 -16.47 -1.85 4.48
N TYR A 191 -16.63 -0.53 4.35
CA TYR A 191 -16.36 0.25 3.15
C TYR A 191 -15.67 1.57 3.53
N SER A 192 -16.37 2.70 3.58
CA SER A 192 -15.77 4.00 3.91
C SER A 192 -15.50 4.19 5.41
N ALA A 193 -14.30 4.63 5.75
CA ALA A 193 -13.92 5.07 7.09
C ALA A 193 -14.73 6.29 7.55
N CYS A 194 -15.02 7.23 6.65
CA CYS A 194 -15.83 8.41 6.94
C CYS A 194 -17.24 8.04 7.43
N ALA A 195 -17.88 7.06 6.78
CA ALA A 195 -19.18 6.54 7.19
C ALA A 195 -19.11 5.85 8.56
N GLN A 196 -18.10 5.01 8.77
CA GLN A 196 -17.91 4.33 10.05
C GLN A 196 -17.63 5.31 11.20
N LEU A 197 -16.84 6.36 10.96
CA LEU A 197 -16.59 7.44 11.91
C LEU A 197 -17.87 8.20 12.24
N ALA A 198 -18.74 8.44 11.26
CA ALA A 198 -20.04 9.07 11.48
C ALA A 198 -20.92 8.24 12.42
N TYR A 199 -20.94 6.92 12.26
CA TYR A 199 -21.62 6.03 13.20
C TYR A 199 -21.02 6.12 14.62
N LEU A 200 -19.68 6.07 14.75
CA LEU A 200 -18.99 6.11 16.05
C LEU A 200 -19.16 7.44 16.78
N ALA A 201 -19.32 8.55 16.05
CA ALA A 201 -19.56 9.89 16.63
C ALA A 201 -21.00 10.08 17.13
N ARG A 202 -21.88 9.09 16.95
CA ARG A 202 -23.33 9.21 17.15
C ARG A 202 -23.91 8.19 18.11
N GLY A 203 -25.18 8.39 18.42
CA GLY A 203 -26.01 7.49 19.22
C GLY A 203 -26.11 7.92 20.68
N ALA A 204 -26.80 7.11 21.49
CA ALA A 204 -26.95 7.38 22.91
C ALA A 204 -25.61 7.27 23.68
N ASN A 205 -24.67 6.50 23.15
CA ASN A 205 -23.34 6.28 23.70
C ASN A 205 -22.28 6.48 22.60
N PRO A 206 -21.97 7.74 22.22
CA PRO A 206 -20.93 8.01 21.23
C PRO A 206 -19.59 7.48 21.72
N VAL A 207 -18.83 6.90 20.80
CA VAL A 207 -17.50 6.31 21.07
C VAL A 207 -16.39 7.36 20.87
N ILE A 208 -16.63 8.35 20.02
CA ILE A 208 -15.69 9.45 19.71
C ILE A 208 -16.37 10.82 19.84
N ASP A 209 -15.59 11.83 20.20
CA ASP A 209 -16.04 13.21 20.43
C ASP A 209 -15.79 14.15 19.23
N ALA A 210 -14.78 13.83 18.43
CA ALA A 210 -14.38 14.59 17.25
C ALA A 210 -13.78 13.67 16.17
N VAL A 211 -13.85 14.10 14.92
CA VAL A 211 -13.31 13.36 13.77
C VAL A 211 -12.17 14.15 13.14
N TYR A 212 -11.02 13.51 12.94
CA TYR A 212 -9.93 13.98 12.10
C TYR A 212 -9.99 13.25 10.77
N GLY A 213 -10.30 13.95 9.69
CA GLY A 213 -10.55 13.33 8.40
C GLY A 213 -10.67 14.32 7.24
N PRO A 214 -10.90 13.82 6.01
CA PRO A 214 -11.06 14.66 4.84
C PRO A 214 -12.41 15.42 4.87
N SER A 215 -12.56 16.47 4.07
CA SER A 215 -13.85 17.19 3.97
C SER A 215 -15.04 16.32 3.53
N GLU A 216 -14.78 15.20 2.87
CA GLU A 216 -15.77 14.15 2.55
C GLU A 216 -16.57 13.72 3.78
N THR A 217 -15.93 13.74 4.96
CA THR A 217 -16.56 13.40 6.24
C THR A 217 -17.80 14.26 6.53
N LEU A 218 -17.86 15.50 6.05
CA LEU A 218 -19.00 16.42 6.25
C LEU A 218 -20.24 16.07 5.42
N MET A 219 -20.09 15.23 4.39
CA MET A 219 -21.24 14.68 3.65
C MET A 219 -22.01 13.68 4.49
N PHE A 220 -21.34 13.04 5.43
CA PHE A 220 -21.99 12.26 6.48
C PHE A 220 -22.45 13.19 7.59
N ASP A 221 -23.17 12.61 8.54
CA ASP A 221 -23.85 13.38 9.55
C ASP A 221 -22.87 13.67 10.71
N ILE A 222 -21.86 14.49 10.44
CA ILE A 222 -20.80 14.91 11.37
C ILE A 222 -20.78 16.43 11.42
N ASP A 223 -20.84 16.98 12.63
CA ASP A 223 -20.91 18.43 12.83
C ASP A 223 -19.54 19.10 12.97
N LYS A 224 -18.57 18.40 13.55
CA LYS A 224 -17.23 18.94 13.86
C LYS A 224 -16.17 18.13 13.14
N LEU A 225 -15.34 18.81 12.37
CA LEU A 225 -14.22 18.21 11.64
C LEU A 225 -12.91 18.88 12.04
N VAL A 226 -11.97 18.10 12.56
CA VAL A 226 -10.57 18.49 12.66
C VAL A 226 -9.97 18.32 11.27
N THR A 227 -9.38 19.39 10.73
CA THR A 227 -8.81 19.41 9.37
C THR A 227 -7.28 19.31 9.39
N ARG A 228 -6.64 19.70 10.49
CA ARG A 228 -5.18 19.68 10.63
C ARG A 228 -4.78 19.44 12.08
N ILE A 229 -3.75 18.64 12.29
CA ILE A 229 -3.08 18.47 13.58
C ILE A 229 -1.60 18.75 13.37
N GLU A 230 -1.01 19.58 14.23
CA GLU A 230 0.41 19.90 14.26
C GLU A 230 0.98 19.59 15.63
N ILE A 231 2.01 18.76 15.69
CA ILE A 231 2.66 18.38 16.96
C ILE A 231 3.59 19.48 17.49
N GLU A 232 4.14 20.29 16.60
CA GLU A 232 5.00 21.44 16.93
C GLU A 232 4.48 22.63 16.12
N PRO A 233 3.63 23.52 16.70
CA PRO A 233 3.55 23.93 18.11
C PRO A 233 2.44 23.26 18.99
N ALA A 234 2.03 22.03 18.70
CA ALA A 234 0.97 21.30 19.43
C ALA A 234 -0.41 21.97 19.32
N GLN A 235 -0.86 22.22 18.09
CA GLN A 235 -2.14 22.85 17.77
C GLN A 235 -2.95 21.99 16.80
N PHE A 236 -4.25 22.21 16.75
CA PHE A 236 -5.12 21.64 15.73
C PHE A 236 -6.03 22.70 15.14
N SER A 237 -6.39 22.53 13.87
CA SER A 237 -7.38 23.33 13.17
C SER A 237 -8.65 22.53 12.96
N TRP A 238 -9.79 23.17 13.13
CA TRP A 238 -11.09 22.53 13.01
C TRP A 238 -12.13 23.48 12.41
N LEU A 239 -13.25 22.91 11.98
CA LEU A 239 -14.40 23.63 11.46
C LEU A 239 -15.70 22.97 11.90
N THR A 240 -16.81 23.71 11.79
CA THR A 240 -18.15 23.15 11.98
C THR A 240 -18.96 23.19 10.70
N LYS A 241 -19.74 22.13 10.48
CA LYS A 241 -20.71 22.05 9.37
C LYS A 241 -21.69 23.22 9.40
N GLN A 242 -22.15 23.62 10.59
CA GLN A 242 -23.03 24.77 10.78
C GLN A 242 -22.43 26.07 10.23
N THR A 243 -21.17 26.39 10.55
CA THR A 243 -20.49 27.59 10.03
C THR A 243 -20.44 27.58 8.50
N LEU A 244 -20.12 26.44 7.90
CA LEU A 244 -20.09 26.32 6.43
C LEU A 244 -21.48 26.51 5.82
N GLN A 245 -22.51 25.90 6.42
CA GLN A 245 -23.90 26.04 5.96
C GLN A 245 -24.38 27.49 6.03
N GLU A 246 -24.07 28.21 7.10
CA GLU A 246 -24.40 29.63 7.26
C GLU A 246 -23.77 30.49 6.16
N GLU A 247 -22.46 30.29 5.92
CA GLU A 247 -21.72 31.02 4.88
C GLU A 247 -22.12 30.65 3.45
N LEU A 248 -22.58 29.42 3.21
CA LEU A 248 -23.12 28.96 1.92
C LEU A 248 -24.58 29.39 1.71
N GLY A 249 -25.08 30.37 2.47
CA GLY A 249 -26.42 30.91 2.31
C GLY A 249 -27.50 30.16 3.10
N ARG A 250 -27.14 29.56 4.24
CA ARG A 250 -28.00 28.77 5.13
C ARG A 250 -28.56 27.54 4.42
N LEU A 251 -27.67 26.72 3.87
CA LEU A 251 -28.05 25.43 3.28
C LEU A 251 -28.56 24.47 4.37
N SER A 252 -29.62 23.71 4.08
CA SER A 252 -30.00 22.56 4.91
C SER A 252 -28.96 21.43 4.83
N ASN A 253 -29.07 20.40 5.67
CA ASN A 253 -28.20 19.22 5.58
C ASN A 253 -28.27 18.53 4.21
N GLU A 254 -29.47 18.38 3.66
CA GLU A 254 -29.67 17.79 2.33
C GLU A 254 -29.10 18.69 1.23
N GLN A 255 -29.37 20.01 1.28
CA GLN A 255 -28.82 20.96 0.29
C GLN A 255 -27.29 21.05 0.34
N PHE A 256 -26.71 20.92 1.53
CA PHE A 256 -25.26 20.90 1.71
C PHE A 256 -24.65 19.63 1.09
N LEU A 257 -25.29 18.47 1.29
CA LEU A 257 -24.89 17.22 0.67
C LEU A 257 -24.96 17.29 -0.86
N ASP A 258 -26.09 17.76 -1.42
CA ASP A 258 -26.28 18.00 -2.84
C ASP A 258 -25.12 18.84 -3.41
N PHE A 259 -24.84 19.97 -2.77
CA PHE A 259 -23.81 20.90 -3.22
C PHE A 259 -22.41 20.28 -3.13
N CYS A 260 -22.09 19.59 -2.04
CA CYS A 260 -20.82 18.87 -1.88
C CYS A 260 -20.59 17.82 -2.98
N LEU A 261 -21.63 17.05 -3.34
CA LEU A 261 -21.55 16.08 -4.42
C LEU A 261 -21.28 16.77 -5.77
N LEU A 262 -21.97 17.87 -6.07
CA LEU A 262 -21.79 18.63 -7.32
C LEU A 262 -20.42 19.31 -7.43
N LEU A 263 -19.79 19.70 -6.31
CA LEU A 263 -18.42 20.23 -6.32
C LEU A 263 -17.38 19.18 -6.73
N GLY A 264 -17.71 17.89 -6.59
CA GLY A 264 -16.83 16.78 -6.89
C GLY A 264 -16.36 16.08 -5.61
N SER A 265 -16.55 14.76 -5.58
CA SER A 265 -16.23 13.87 -4.47
C SER A 265 -15.71 12.53 -5.01
N PRO A 266 -15.28 11.61 -4.14
CA PRO A 266 -14.89 10.27 -4.58
C PRO A 266 -16.05 9.48 -5.21
N PHE A 267 -17.30 9.84 -4.88
CA PHE A 267 -18.51 9.19 -5.38
C PHE A 267 -19.03 9.79 -6.70
N LEU A 268 -18.65 11.05 -7.02
CA LEU A 268 -19.19 11.78 -8.15
C LEU A 268 -18.18 12.82 -8.67
N ARG A 269 -17.92 12.85 -9.98
CA ARG A 269 -17.14 13.93 -10.62
C ARG A 269 -17.82 15.29 -10.38
N SER A 270 -17.04 16.37 -10.41
CA SER A 270 -17.60 17.73 -10.45
C SER A 270 -18.68 17.87 -11.51
N PHE A 271 -19.68 18.70 -11.23
CA PHE A 271 -20.72 19.04 -12.19
C PHE A 271 -20.06 19.67 -13.43
N PRO A 272 -20.25 19.11 -14.64
CA PRO A 272 -19.46 19.47 -15.82
C PRO A 272 -19.48 20.96 -16.18
N LEU A 273 -20.56 21.67 -15.81
CA LEU A 273 -20.71 23.09 -16.10
C LEU A 273 -20.10 24.02 -15.05
N PHE A 274 -19.62 23.49 -13.92
CA PHE A 274 -18.80 24.29 -13.01
C PHE A 274 -17.35 24.43 -13.51
N GLU A 275 -16.93 23.56 -14.43
CA GLU A 275 -15.62 23.62 -15.05
C GLU A 275 -15.56 24.77 -16.05
N ASN A 276 -14.46 25.52 -16.02
CA ASN A 276 -14.29 26.69 -16.87
C ASN A 276 -14.03 26.27 -18.34
N PRO A 277 -14.88 26.68 -19.31
CA PRO A 277 -14.69 26.33 -20.72
C PRO A 277 -13.40 26.90 -21.32
N ALA A 278 -12.91 28.04 -20.80
CA ALA A 278 -11.67 28.68 -21.26
C ALA A 278 -10.41 28.01 -20.70
N PHE A 279 -10.54 27.27 -19.60
CA PHE A 279 -9.46 26.50 -18.98
C PHE A 279 -9.97 25.09 -18.61
N PRO A 280 -10.15 24.22 -19.63
CA PRO A 280 -10.54 22.83 -19.40
C PRO A 280 -9.60 22.18 -18.38
N GLY A 281 -10.16 21.51 -17.39
CA GLY A 281 -9.41 20.88 -16.31
C GLY A 281 -9.21 21.73 -15.05
N LYS A 282 -9.48 23.05 -15.05
CA LYS A 282 -9.42 23.81 -13.79
C LYS A 282 -10.57 23.40 -12.87
N LEU A 283 -10.24 23.00 -11.63
CA LEU A 283 -11.23 22.64 -10.61
C LEU A 283 -12.23 23.78 -10.40
N PRO A 284 -13.52 23.46 -10.17
CA PRO A 284 -14.53 24.46 -9.91
C PRO A 284 -14.24 25.17 -8.58
N THR A 285 -14.59 26.46 -8.48
CA THR A 285 -14.53 27.16 -7.19
C THR A 285 -15.92 27.23 -6.57
N VAL A 286 -15.98 27.18 -5.23
CA VAL A 286 -17.24 27.37 -4.49
C VAL A 286 -17.93 28.69 -4.86
N ARG A 287 -17.14 29.73 -5.13
CA ARG A 287 -17.64 31.06 -5.48
C ARG A 287 -18.38 31.08 -6.83
N ASP A 288 -17.91 30.30 -7.79
CA ASP A 288 -18.50 30.22 -9.13
C ASP A 288 -19.67 29.23 -9.17
N ALA A 289 -19.59 28.13 -8.42
CA ALA A 289 -20.61 27.08 -8.37
C ALA A 289 -21.87 27.48 -7.58
N LEU A 290 -21.71 28.19 -6.46
CA LEU A 290 -22.81 28.49 -5.53
C LEU A 290 -23.95 29.33 -6.17
N PRO A 291 -23.67 30.38 -6.99
CA PRO A 291 -24.73 31.13 -7.68
C PRO A 291 -25.57 30.25 -8.61
N MET A 292 -24.95 29.35 -9.37
CA MET A 292 -25.67 28.42 -10.26
C MET A 292 -26.56 27.47 -9.45
N PHE A 293 -26.05 26.90 -8.37
CA PHE A 293 -26.82 26.05 -7.47
C PHE A 293 -28.02 26.79 -6.85
N ASN A 294 -27.82 28.05 -6.43
CA ASN A 294 -28.89 28.91 -5.92
C ASN A 294 -29.96 29.22 -6.99
N ALA A 295 -29.55 29.49 -8.23
CA ALA A 295 -30.47 29.76 -9.34
C ALA A 295 -31.35 28.54 -9.70
N ALA A 296 -30.85 27.33 -9.48
CA ALA A 296 -31.60 26.09 -9.59
C ALA A 296 -32.45 25.76 -8.35
N GLY A 297 -32.71 26.72 -7.48
CA GLY A 297 -33.52 26.51 -6.28
C GLY A 297 -32.86 25.63 -5.22
N ARG A 298 -31.51 25.53 -5.23
CA ARG A 298 -30.72 24.70 -4.31
C ARG A 298 -31.08 23.22 -4.37
N SER A 299 -31.37 22.72 -5.57
CA SER A 299 -31.61 21.31 -5.82
C SER A 299 -30.69 20.83 -6.93
N ALA A 300 -29.89 19.79 -6.64
CA ALA A 300 -29.02 19.19 -7.64
C ALA A 300 -29.83 18.57 -8.78
N LEU A 301 -30.99 17.96 -8.50
CA LEU A 301 -31.85 17.37 -9.53
C LEU A 301 -32.44 18.44 -10.45
N THR A 302 -32.88 19.59 -9.90
CA THR A 302 -33.34 20.70 -10.72
C THR A 302 -32.21 21.25 -11.59
N LEU A 303 -31.00 21.39 -11.05
CA LEU A 303 -29.83 21.82 -11.81
C LEU A 303 -29.50 20.84 -12.93
N CYS A 304 -29.51 19.52 -12.66
CA CYS A 304 -29.30 18.50 -13.68
C CYS A 304 -30.36 18.56 -14.78
N ALA A 305 -31.64 18.75 -14.43
CA ALA A 305 -32.74 18.85 -15.40
C ALA A 305 -32.64 20.09 -16.29
N GLN A 306 -32.16 21.22 -15.76
CA GLN A 306 -31.96 22.45 -16.55
C GLN A 306 -30.93 22.28 -17.68
N PHE A 307 -29.99 21.35 -17.52
CA PHE A 307 -28.87 21.14 -18.44
C PHE A 307 -28.83 19.70 -18.98
N GLU A 308 -29.97 18.99 -18.99
CA GLU A 308 -30.05 17.60 -19.43
C GLU A 308 -29.68 17.43 -20.92
N ASP A 309 -29.96 18.45 -21.74
CA ASP A 309 -29.64 18.49 -23.16
C ASP A 309 -28.17 18.83 -23.46
N GLU A 310 -27.37 19.20 -22.46
CA GLU A 310 -25.95 19.49 -22.64
C GLU A 310 -25.18 18.21 -22.97
N ARG A 311 -24.37 18.25 -24.04
CA ARG A 311 -23.64 17.09 -24.53
C ARG A 311 -22.79 16.40 -23.45
N ARG A 312 -22.08 17.18 -22.62
CA ARG A 312 -21.24 16.65 -21.53
C ARG A 312 -22.05 15.95 -20.44
N MET A 313 -23.28 16.39 -20.20
CA MET A 313 -24.18 15.76 -19.23
C MET A 313 -24.67 14.40 -19.73
N GLN A 314 -24.99 14.30 -21.02
CA GLN A 314 -25.43 13.07 -21.68
C GLN A 314 -24.29 12.04 -21.79
N GLU A 315 -23.10 12.47 -22.23
CA GLU A 315 -21.92 11.60 -22.35
C GLU A 315 -21.52 10.95 -21.01
N LEU A 316 -21.68 11.69 -19.90
CA LEU A 316 -21.38 11.18 -18.58
C LEU A 316 -22.56 10.46 -17.92
N ASP A 317 -23.78 10.58 -18.45
CA ASP A 317 -25.01 10.13 -17.78
C ASP A 317 -25.07 10.65 -16.33
N TYR A 318 -24.76 11.95 -16.18
CA TYR A 318 -24.41 12.55 -14.91
C TYR A 318 -25.56 12.50 -13.90
N THR A 319 -26.81 12.74 -14.34
CA THR A 319 -28.00 12.70 -13.48
C THR A 319 -28.18 11.35 -12.79
N ARG A 320 -27.93 10.24 -13.51
CA ARG A 320 -27.99 8.90 -12.91
C ARG A 320 -26.85 8.69 -11.92
N ARG A 321 -25.62 9.09 -12.27
CA ARG A 321 -24.45 9.01 -11.37
C ARG A 321 -24.65 9.83 -10.10
N TYR A 322 -25.23 11.02 -10.21
CA TYR A 322 -25.60 11.86 -9.07
C TYR A 322 -26.57 11.13 -8.13
N LYS A 323 -27.68 10.59 -8.65
CA LYS A 323 -28.66 9.83 -7.85
C LYS A 323 -27.99 8.66 -7.13
N LYS A 324 -27.11 7.93 -7.83
CA LYS A 324 -26.32 6.84 -7.24
C LYS A 324 -25.42 7.34 -6.11
N ALA A 325 -24.64 8.40 -6.32
CA ALA A 325 -23.75 8.98 -5.33
C ALA A 325 -24.50 9.47 -4.08
N TYR A 326 -25.66 10.12 -4.27
CA TYR A 326 -26.52 10.55 -3.17
C TYR A 326 -26.98 9.37 -2.31
N LEU A 327 -27.47 8.30 -2.94
CA LEU A 327 -27.89 7.07 -2.23
C LEU A 327 -26.71 6.36 -1.55
N VAL A 328 -25.52 6.37 -2.15
CA VAL A 328 -24.29 5.81 -1.56
C VAL A 328 -23.92 6.49 -0.25
N VAL A 329 -24.03 7.82 -0.18
CA VAL A 329 -23.74 8.57 1.05
C VAL A 329 -24.85 8.36 2.08
N LYS A 330 -26.11 8.49 1.67
CA LYS A 330 -27.27 8.41 2.58
C LYS A 330 -27.43 7.03 3.22
N HIS A 331 -27.20 5.96 2.45
CA HIS A 331 -27.40 4.57 2.88
C HIS A 331 -26.08 3.79 2.94
N HIS A 332 -24.98 4.47 3.29
CA HIS A 332 -23.67 3.84 3.36
C HIS A 332 -23.65 2.70 4.38
N VAL A 333 -22.87 1.66 4.12
CA VAL A 333 -22.81 0.48 5.00
C VAL A 333 -21.76 0.68 6.09
N PHE A 334 -22.15 0.38 7.33
CA PHE A 334 -21.29 0.42 8.51
C PHE A 334 -21.39 -0.90 9.29
N ILE A 335 -20.47 -1.10 10.24
CA ILE A 335 -20.54 -2.18 11.23
C ILE A 335 -20.79 -1.57 12.62
N ASP A 336 -21.77 -2.09 13.33
CA ASP A 336 -22.08 -1.64 14.69
C ASP A 336 -21.17 -2.27 15.75
N ILE A 337 -21.28 -1.81 16.99
CA ILE A 337 -20.48 -2.33 18.11
C ILE A 337 -20.79 -3.80 18.44
N GLU A 338 -21.97 -4.29 18.05
CA GLU A 338 -22.36 -5.71 18.16
C GLU A 338 -21.84 -6.58 17.01
N GLY A 339 -21.27 -5.98 15.95
CA GLY A 339 -20.72 -6.66 14.79
C GLY A 339 -21.72 -6.89 13.64
N ARG A 340 -22.92 -6.32 13.70
CA ARG A 340 -23.90 -6.38 12.61
C ARG A 340 -23.53 -5.39 11.51
N VAL A 341 -23.69 -5.82 10.26
CA VAL A 341 -23.35 -5.01 9.09
C VAL A 341 -24.63 -4.62 8.35
N GLY A 342 -24.87 -3.32 8.21
CA GLY A 342 -26.10 -2.80 7.60
C GLY A 342 -25.95 -1.38 7.05
N PRO A 343 -26.90 -0.94 6.21
CA PRO A 343 -26.93 0.43 5.68
C PRO A 343 -27.37 1.42 6.77
N MET A 344 -26.86 2.63 6.68
CA MET A 344 -27.42 3.79 7.38
C MET A 344 -28.86 4.03 6.93
N ASP A 345 -29.69 4.54 7.84
CA ASP A 345 -31.09 4.89 7.57
C ASP A 345 -31.88 3.70 6.96
N GLN A 346 -31.78 2.54 7.62
CA GLN A 346 -32.36 1.28 7.15
C GLN A 346 -33.88 1.38 6.91
N GLU A 347 -34.59 2.22 7.67
CA GLU A 347 -36.04 2.41 7.56
C GLU A 347 -36.45 3.03 6.21
N HIS A 348 -35.59 3.85 5.61
CA HIS A 348 -35.83 4.50 4.31
C HIS A 348 -35.01 3.89 3.17
N THR A 349 -34.38 2.74 3.41
CA THR A 349 -33.53 2.05 2.43
C THR A 349 -34.38 1.19 1.49
N SER A 350 -34.16 1.32 0.17
CA SER A 350 -34.84 0.48 -0.83
C SER A 350 -34.32 -0.97 -0.85
N SER A 351 -35.15 -1.93 -1.30
CA SER A 351 -34.80 -3.36 -1.35
C SER A 351 -33.67 -3.69 -2.35
N ASP A 352 -33.47 -2.85 -3.36
CA ASP A 352 -32.50 -2.99 -4.45
C ASP A 352 -31.13 -2.34 -4.15
N MET A 353 -30.90 -1.84 -2.93
CA MET A 353 -29.64 -1.18 -2.56
C MET A 353 -28.38 -2.04 -2.72
N HIS A 354 -28.54 -3.36 -2.78
CA HIS A 354 -27.46 -4.30 -3.09
C HIS A 354 -26.88 -4.09 -4.50
N GLU A 355 -27.65 -3.52 -5.44
CA GLU A 355 -27.17 -3.13 -6.77
C GLU A 355 -26.19 -1.94 -6.72
N LEU A 356 -26.32 -1.08 -5.70
CA LEU A 356 -25.45 0.08 -5.50
C LEU A 356 -24.22 -0.23 -4.65
N ILE A 357 -24.41 -0.94 -3.53
CA ILE A 357 -23.35 -1.31 -2.58
C ILE A 357 -22.39 -2.33 -3.20
N GLY A 358 -22.92 -3.24 -4.02
CA GLY A 358 -22.21 -4.39 -4.54
C GLY A 358 -22.51 -5.66 -3.75
N LEU A 359 -21.77 -6.72 -4.06
CA LEU A 359 -22.08 -8.05 -3.56
C LEU A 359 -21.71 -8.20 -2.08
N ARG A 360 -22.72 -8.51 -1.26
CA ARG A 360 -22.58 -8.64 0.20
C ARG A 360 -21.84 -9.91 0.59
N LEU A 361 -20.83 -9.74 1.43
CA LEU A 361 -20.07 -10.85 2.02
C LEU A 361 -20.69 -11.30 3.36
N PRO A 362 -20.37 -12.51 3.86
CA PRO A 362 -20.81 -12.93 5.19
C PRO A 362 -20.29 -12.01 6.30
N GLU A 363 -21.08 -11.82 7.37
CA GLU A 363 -20.72 -10.95 8.50
C GLU A 363 -19.40 -11.36 9.18
N GLU A 364 -19.11 -12.66 9.26
CA GLU A 364 -17.84 -13.19 9.78
C GLU A 364 -16.63 -12.64 9.00
N LEU A 365 -16.76 -12.41 7.69
CA LEU A 365 -15.68 -11.85 6.87
C LEU A 365 -15.48 -10.35 7.14
N TYR A 366 -16.56 -9.60 7.31
CA TYR A 366 -16.49 -8.19 7.74
C TYR A 366 -15.89 -8.06 9.14
N PHE A 367 -16.16 -9.01 10.04
CA PHE A 367 -15.49 -9.07 11.34
C PHE A 367 -13.98 -9.25 11.19
N TYR A 368 -13.52 -10.22 10.38
CA TYR A 368 -12.07 -10.42 10.15
C TYR A 368 -11.41 -9.21 9.47
N LEU A 369 -12.10 -8.57 8.52
CA LEU A 369 -11.67 -7.31 7.94
C LEU A 369 -11.53 -6.24 9.04
N SER A 370 -12.55 -6.07 9.89
CA SER A 370 -12.56 -5.05 10.96
C SER A 370 -11.40 -5.18 11.95
N LYS A 371 -10.90 -6.39 12.17
CA LYS A 371 -9.75 -6.69 13.04
C LYS A 371 -8.40 -6.62 12.31
N GLY A 372 -8.38 -6.31 11.01
CA GLY A 372 -7.17 -6.27 10.19
C GLY A 372 -6.59 -7.65 9.86
N VAL A 373 -7.30 -8.74 10.14
CA VAL A 373 -6.87 -10.12 9.83
C VAL A 373 -6.79 -10.37 8.33
N LEU A 374 -7.68 -9.73 7.59
CA LEU A 374 -7.83 -9.86 6.15
C LEU A 374 -7.65 -8.50 5.48
N GLY A 375 -6.86 -8.44 4.42
CA GLY A 375 -6.72 -7.27 3.55
C GLY A 375 -7.93 -7.10 2.62
N ARG A 376 -8.06 -5.91 2.02
CA ARG A 376 -9.21 -5.55 1.18
C ARG A 376 -9.16 -6.13 -0.23
N ASP A 377 -7.97 -6.39 -0.77
CA ASP A 377 -7.75 -6.65 -2.20
C ASP A 377 -8.50 -7.89 -2.70
N VAL A 378 -8.26 -9.06 -2.09
CA VAL A 378 -8.85 -10.32 -2.56
C VAL A 378 -10.39 -10.33 -2.39
N PRO A 379 -10.96 -9.87 -1.26
CA PRO A 379 -12.39 -9.64 -1.17
C PRO A 379 -12.92 -8.67 -2.23
N ASN A 380 -12.21 -7.57 -2.53
CA ASN A 380 -12.59 -6.63 -3.58
C ASN A 380 -12.58 -7.29 -4.96
N PHE A 381 -11.57 -8.08 -5.32
CA PHE A 381 -11.54 -8.82 -6.57
C PHE A 381 -12.75 -9.73 -6.72
N LEU A 382 -13.13 -10.40 -5.62
CA LEU A 382 -14.27 -11.31 -5.61
C LEU A 382 -15.61 -10.58 -5.71
N THR A 383 -15.77 -9.41 -5.08
CA THR A 383 -17.03 -8.65 -5.11
C THR A 383 -17.19 -7.83 -6.38
N SER A 384 -16.12 -7.23 -6.90
CA SER A 384 -16.12 -6.44 -8.14
C SER A 384 -16.21 -7.31 -9.40
N GLY A 385 -15.62 -8.52 -9.36
CA GLY A 385 -15.45 -9.37 -10.54
C GLY A 385 -14.26 -8.96 -11.40
N GLU A 386 -13.35 -8.12 -10.90
CA GLU A 386 -12.19 -7.67 -11.66
C GLU A 386 -10.95 -7.39 -10.79
N VAL A 387 -9.77 -7.58 -11.40
CA VAL A 387 -8.48 -7.18 -10.86
C VAL A 387 -7.96 -6.03 -11.71
N ARG A 388 -7.93 -4.82 -11.16
CA ARG A 388 -7.35 -3.65 -11.84
C ARG A 388 -5.86 -3.57 -11.54
N LEU A 389 -5.03 -3.55 -12.58
CA LEU A 389 -3.58 -3.40 -12.45
C LEU A 389 -3.19 -1.96 -12.78
N SER A 390 -2.14 -1.46 -12.13
CA SER A 390 -1.63 -0.11 -12.37
C SER A 390 -0.11 -0.08 -12.41
N LEU A 391 0.43 0.88 -13.16
CA LEU A 391 1.84 1.23 -13.12
C LEU A 391 2.14 1.99 -11.80
N PRO A 392 3.13 1.56 -11.01
CA PRO A 392 3.55 2.28 -9.82
C PRO A 392 4.16 3.64 -10.17
N LEU A 393 4.04 4.59 -9.26
CA LEU A 393 4.56 5.94 -9.44
C LEU A 393 6.08 5.94 -9.64
N GLY A 394 6.57 6.83 -10.50
CA GLY A 394 8.00 6.98 -10.81
C GLY A 394 8.66 5.79 -11.55
N THR A 395 7.89 4.72 -11.80
CA THR A 395 8.36 3.52 -12.50
C THR A 395 8.09 3.64 -13.99
N GLU A 396 9.03 3.16 -14.79
CA GLU A 396 8.88 3.11 -16.24
C GLU A 396 7.98 1.94 -16.69
N ASP A 397 7.19 2.20 -17.72
CA ASP A 397 6.32 1.19 -18.30
C ASP A 397 7.14 0.21 -19.17
N THR A 398 7.50 -0.93 -18.59
CA THR A 398 8.40 -1.92 -19.21
C THR A 398 7.69 -3.26 -19.43
N GLU A 399 8.11 -3.98 -20.47
CA GLU A 399 7.55 -5.28 -20.82
C GLU A 399 7.68 -6.30 -19.67
N VAL A 400 8.80 -6.29 -18.94
CA VAL A 400 8.99 -7.18 -17.78
C VAL A 400 7.98 -6.90 -16.65
N TYR A 401 7.65 -5.63 -16.42
CA TYR A 401 6.66 -5.25 -15.42
C TYR A 401 5.25 -5.64 -15.88
N ARG A 402 4.89 -5.35 -17.14
CA ARG A 402 3.61 -5.75 -17.76
C ARG A 402 3.38 -7.27 -17.68
N GLN A 403 4.37 -8.05 -18.09
CA GLN A 403 4.33 -9.52 -18.05
C GLN A 403 4.22 -10.04 -16.60
N LEU A 404 4.95 -9.42 -15.66
CA LEU A 404 4.88 -9.82 -14.25
C LEU A 404 3.45 -9.67 -13.70
N VAL A 405 2.87 -8.48 -13.87
CA VAL A 405 1.58 -8.15 -13.26
C VAL A 405 0.43 -8.80 -13.99
N ALA A 406 0.46 -8.96 -15.31
CA ALA A 406 -0.64 -9.54 -16.08
C ALA A 406 -0.62 -11.07 -16.13
N ASP A 407 0.57 -11.69 -16.17
CA ASP A 407 0.70 -13.12 -16.46
C ASP A 407 1.36 -13.89 -15.31
N THR A 408 2.58 -13.51 -14.90
CA THR A 408 3.37 -14.29 -13.93
C THR A 408 2.72 -14.38 -12.56
N LEU A 409 2.07 -13.30 -12.09
CA LEU A 409 1.38 -13.27 -10.79
C LEU A 409 -0.06 -13.79 -10.84
N THR A 410 -0.63 -13.97 -12.02
CA THR A 410 -2.03 -14.39 -12.19
C THR A 410 -2.35 -15.74 -11.54
N PRO A 411 -1.49 -16.78 -11.62
CA PRO A 411 -1.70 -18.01 -10.86
C PRO A 411 -1.80 -17.81 -9.34
N ILE A 412 -1.02 -16.90 -8.76
CA ILE A 412 -1.04 -16.60 -7.32
C ILE A 412 -2.35 -15.89 -6.94
N ARG A 413 -2.80 -14.96 -7.79
CA ARG A 413 -4.10 -14.29 -7.61
C ARG A 413 -5.26 -15.28 -7.73
N ALA A 414 -5.21 -16.18 -8.72
CA ALA A 414 -6.20 -17.24 -8.90
C ALA A 414 -6.27 -18.18 -7.68
N GLN A 415 -5.11 -18.58 -7.12
CA GLN A 415 -5.05 -19.36 -5.87
C GLN A 415 -5.68 -18.61 -4.70
N SER A 416 -5.37 -17.32 -4.54
CA SER A 416 -5.88 -16.49 -3.44
C SER A 416 -7.40 -16.30 -3.54
N ILE A 417 -7.89 -15.91 -4.71
CA ILE A 417 -9.34 -15.71 -4.95
C ILE A 417 -10.09 -17.04 -4.83
N GLY A 418 -9.55 -18.11 -5.43
CA GLY A 418 -10.12 -19.45 -5.38
C GLY A 418 -10.24 -19.98 -3.94
N LEU A 419 -9.18 -19.85 -3.14
CA LEU A 419 -9.18 -20.30 -1.74
C LEU A 419 -10.24 -19.57 -0.90
N LEU A 420 -10.37 -18.24 -1.06
CA LEU A 420 -11.42 -17.48 -0.39
C LEU A 420 -12.81 -17.93 -0.87
N ALA A 421 -13.00 -18.03 -2.19
CA ALA A 421 -14.28 -18.44 -2.77
C ALA A 421 -14.72 -19.84 -2.32
N ASN A 422 -13.79 -20.80 -2.19
CA ASN A 422 -14.07 -22.15 -1.69
C ASN A 422 -14.55 -22.16 -0.22
N CYS A 423 -14.32 -21.09 0.54
CA CYS A 423 -14.82 -20.93 1.90
C CYS A 423 -16.21 -20.25 1.96
N LEU A 424 -16.72 -19.78 0.82
CA LEU A 424 -17.96 -19.01 0.72
C LEU A 424 -19.05 -19.80 -0.03
N HIS A 425 -20.26 -19.23 -0.10
CA HIS A 425 -21.38 -19.81 -0.82
C HIS A 425 -21.04 -20.08 -2.31
N ARG A 426 -21.64 -21.13 -2.90
CA ARG A 426 -21.37 -21.60 -4.28
C ARG A 426 -21.45 -20.49 -5.33
N PHE A 427 -22.28 -19.48 -5.12
CA PHE A 427 -22.37 -18.27 -5.95
C PHE A 427 -21.00 -17.62 -6.21
N TYR A 428 -20.12 -17.56 -5.21
CA TYR A 428 -18.78 -16.97 -5.33
C TYR A 428 -17.80 -17.89 -6.06
N GLN A 429 -18.02 -19.20 -6.03
CA GLN A 429 -17.12 -20.22 -6.57
C GLN A 429 -17.20 -20.35 -8.09
N THR A 430 -18.27 -19.84 -8.72
CA THR A 430 -18.50 -19.95 -10.17
C THR A 430 -18.25 -18.64 -10.92
N LYS A 431 -17.66 -17.64 -10.26
CA LYS A 431 -17.43 -16.34 -10.87
C LYS A 431 -16.28 -16.38 -11.88
N VAL A 432 -16.36 -15.46 -12.83
CA VAL A 432 -15.28 -15.11 -13.73
C VAL A 432 -14.75 -13.76 -13.29
N ILE A 433 -13.44 -13.67 -13.08
CA ILE A 433 -12.76 -12.44 -12.66
C ILE A 433 -11.91 -11.92 -13.82
N THR A 434 -12.20 -10.72 -14.30
CA THR A 434 -11.47 -10.10 -15.43
C THR A 434 -10.24 -9.35 -14.93
N ILE A 435 -9.09 -9.56 -15.57
CA ILE A 435 -7.86 -8.81 -15.26
C ILE A 435 -7.81 -7.61 -16.21
N ARG A 436 -7.86 -6.40 -15.64
CA ARG A 436 -7.84 -5.12 -16.36
C ARG A 436 -6.49 -4.42 -16.17
N PRO A 437 -5.51 -4.64 -17.06
CA PRO A 437 -4.28 -3.86 -17.08
C PRO A 437 -4.49 -2.46 -17.65
N TRP A 438 -3.61 -1.52 -17.30
CA TRP A 438 -3.63 -0.16 -17.85
C TRP A 438 -3.16 -0.08 -19.31
N PHE A 439 -2.44 -1.09 -19.80
CA PHE A 439 -1.77 -1.10 -21.10
C PHE A 439 -2.53 -1.89 -22.17
N ASP A 440 -3.67 -2.49 -21.84
CA ASP A 440 -4.46 -3.28 -22.79
C ASP A 440 -5.95 -2.99 -22.62
N GLU A 441 -6.52 -2.31 -23.61
CA GLU A 441 -7.94 -1.95 -23.66
C GLU A 441 -8.83 -3.18 -23.94
N ASN A 442 -8.31 -4.23 -24.58
CA ASN A 442 -9.04 -5.48 -24.86
C ASN A 442 -8.94 -6.49 -23.71
N SER A 443 -9.12 -5.99 -22.48
CA SER A 443 -8.96 -6.76 -21.23
C SER A 443 -9.89 -7.97 -21.06
N GLU A 444 -10.92 -8.12 -21.91
CA GLU A 444 -11.87 -9.24 -21.82
C GLU A 444 -11.24 -10.62 -22.06
N GLU A 445 -10.06 -10.70 -22.69
CA GLU A 445 -9.38 -11.97 -22.94
C GLU A 445 -8.65 -12.53 -21.69
N ARG A 446 -8.28 -11.68 -20.72
CA ARG A 446 -7.57 -12.13 -19.50
C ARG A 446 -8.57 -12.39 -18.37
N GLN A 447 -8.97 -13.64 -18.22
CA GLN A 447 -9.97 -14.04 -17.22
C GLN A 447 -9.47 -15.16 -16.30
N ILE A 448 -9.85 -15.07 -15.02
CA ILE A 448 -9.72 -16.16 -14.05
C ILE A 448 -11.11 -16.77 -13.88
N ASN A 449 -11.32 -17.98 -14.43
CA ASN A 449 -12.58 -18.71 -14.27
C ASN A 449 -12.52 -19.60 -13.01
N LEU A 450 -13.15 -19.16 -11.92
CA LEU A 450 -13.10 -19.88 -10.65
C LEU A 450 -13.78 -21.25 -10.70
N ARG A 451 -14.71 -21.47 -11.65
CA ARG A 451 -15.38 -22.77 -11.83
C ARG A 451 -14.43 -23.85 -12.34
N GLU A 452 -13.43 -23.47 -13.11
CA GLU A 452 -12.46 -24.38 -13.73
C GLU A 452 -11.25 -24.65 -12.84
N LEU A 453 -11.03 -23.82 -11.82
CA LEU A 453 -9.94 -24.02 -10.88
C LEU A 453 -10.23 -25.23 -9.97
N PRO A 454 -9.24 -26.11 -9.73
CA PRO A 454 -9.37 -27.15 -8.71
C PRO A 454 -9.55 -26.51 -7.33
N SER A 455 -10.19 -27.24 -6.41
CA SER A 455 -10.41 -26.78 -5.04
C SER A 455 -9.08 -26.56 -4.32
N VAL A 456 -8.69 -25.30 -4.16
CA VAL A 456 -7.45 -24.91 -3.48
C VAL A 456 -7.54 -25.25 -1.99
N LYS A 457 -8.74 -25.19 -1.42
CA LYS A 457 -8.97 -25.56 -0.02
C LYS A 457 -8.66 -27.03 0.24
N GLU A 458 -9.03 -27.93 -0.67
CA GLU A 458 -8.85 -29.37 -0.50
C GLU A 458 -7.38 -29.80 -0.49
N THR A 459 -6.50 -29.05 -1.17
CA THR A 459 -5.07 -29.39 -1.21
C THR A 459 -4.38 -29.14 0.13
N ILE A 460 -4.84 -28.16 0.91
CA ILE A 460 -4.19 -27.72 2.16
C ILE A 460 -4.93 -28.10 3.45
N GLN A 461 -6.14 -28.66 3.36
CA GLN A 461 -6.96 -29.01 4.54
C GLN A 461 -6.30 -30.05 5.45
N ALA A 462 -5.32 -30.79 4.94
CA ALA A 462 -4.59 -31.80 5.71
C ALA A 462 -3.78 -31.19 6.86
N TRP A 463 -3.39 -29.91 6.79
CA TRP A 463 -2.59 -29.26 7.83
C TRP A 463 -3.43 -28.86 9.04
N LYS A 464 -3.35 -29.66 10.12
CA LYS A 464 -3.88 -29.26 11.43
C LYS A 464 -3.10 -29.92 12.54
N ILE A 465 -2.03 -29.28 12.98
CA ILE A 465 -1.16 -29.82 14.02
C ILE A 465 -0.99 -28.84 15.18
N SER A 466 -1.09 -29.35 16.41
CA SER A 466 -0.83 -28.58 17.64
C SER A 466 0.55 -28.91 18.20
N SER A 467 1.18 -27.91 18.81
CA SER A 467 2.51 -28.02 19.44
C SER A 467 2.63 -29.14 20.48
N ASP A 468 1.52 -29.54 21.10
CA ASP A 468 1.51 -30.63 22.09
C ASP A 468 1.86 -31.99 21.46
N LYS A 469 1.63 -32.15 20.15
CA LYS A 469 1.92 -33.38 19.40
C LYS A 469 3.31 -33.38 18.75
N PHE A 470 4.07 -32.30 18.86
CA PHE A 470 5.39 -32.21 18.22
C PHE A 470 6.38 -33.21 18.84
N PRO A 471 7.23 -33.87 18.03
CA PRO A 471 8.38 -34.60 18.54
C PRO A 471 9.35 -33.68 19.29
N GLU A 472 10.12 -34.24 20.23
CA GLU A 472 11.05 -33.46 21.06
C GLU A 472 12.12 -32.72 20.24
N ASP A 473 12.56 -33.30 19.12
CA ASP A 473 13.56 -32.65 18.26
C ASP A 473 13.00 -31.40 17.57
N VAL A 474 11.72 -31.42 17.17
CA VAL A 474 11.04 -30.24 16.59
C VAL A 474 10.82 -29.17 17.66
N LYS A 475 10.54 -29.56 18.90
CA LYS A 475 10.40 -28.62 20.02
C LYS A 475 11.71 -27.89 20.36
N LYS A 476 12.87 -28.51 20.09
CA LYS A 476 14.21 -27.96 20.35
C LYS A 476 14.71 -27.04 19.24
N LEU A 477 14.00 -26.90 18.12
CA LEU A 477 14.38 -25.97 17.06
C LEU A 477 14.44 -24.55 17.59
N GLN A 478 15.54 -23.85 17.30
CA GLN A 478 15.76 -22.46 17.73
C GLN A 478 14.96 -21.45 16.91
N ALA A 479 14.48 -21.84 15.73
CA ALA A 479 13.72 -20.96 14.85
C ALA A 479 12.39 -20.56 15.50
N PRO A 480 11.99 -19.27 15.42
CA PRO A 480 10.72 -18.81 15.98
C PRO A 480 9.53 -19.56 15.40
N ARG A 481 8.59 -19.98 16.25
CA ARG A 481 7.34 -20.61 15.78
C ARG A 481 6.53 -19.62 14.97
N GLY A 482 5.88 -20.12 13.92
CA GLY A 482 5.20 -19.27 12.95
C GLY A 482 6.12 -18.56 11.95
N SER A 483 7.41 -18.92 11.88
CA SER A 483 8.33 -18.44 10.85
C SER A 483 8.50 -19.47 9.71
N PHE A 484 8.96 -19.04 8.53
CA PHE A 484 9.28 -19.93 7.41
C PHE A 484 10.41 -20.92 7.75
N LYS A 485 11.43 -20.45 8.48
CA LYS A 485 12.58 -21.24 8.94
C LYS A 485 12.12 -22.36 9.85
N PHE A 486 11.28 -22.08 10.84
CA PHE A 486 10.70 -23.14 11.68
C PHE A 486 9.84 -24.10 10.85
N ALA A 487 8.97 -23.58 10.00
CA ALA A 487 8.07 -24.38 9.20
C ALA A 487 8.83 -25.38 8.30
N ILE A 488 9.90 -24.94 7.64
CA ILE A 488 10.71 -25.79 6.77
C ILE A 488 11.59 -26.76 7.57
N GLN A 489 12.27 -26.29 8.60
CA GLN A 489 13.16 -27.15 9.41
C GLN A 489 12.39 -28.28 10.12
N SER A 490 11.14 -28.03 10.53
CA SER A 490 10.28 -29.04 11.15
C SER A 490 9.99 -30.23 10.22
N LEU A 491 9.94 -30.01 8.90
CA LEU A 491 9.65 -31.05 7.90
C LEU A 491 10.83 -31.96 7.58
N ASN A 492 12.03 -31.66 8.09
CA ASN A 492 13.17 -32.58 8.02
C ASN A 492 13.00 -33.78 8.97
N ASN A 493 12.09 -33.71 9.93
CA ASN A 493 11.79 -34.79 10.85
C ASN A 493 10.63 -35.66 10.32
N SER A 494 10.93 -36.92 9.97
CA SER A 494 9.92 -37.84 9.41
C SER A 494 8.81 -38.23 10.39
N GLU A 495 9.09 -38.26 11.69
CA GLU A 495 8.08 -38.49 12.74
C GLU A 495 7.10 -37.32 12.82
N PHE A 496 7.59 -36.09 12.66
CA PHE A 496 6.75 -34.90 12.57
C PHE A 496 5.85 -34.96 11.34
N VAL A 497 6.41 -35.23 10.16
CA VAL A 497 5.65 -35.35 8.90
C VAL A 497 4.51 -36.35 9.04
N ALA A 498 4.72 -37.52 9.65
CA ALA A 498 3.66 -38.50 9.87
C ALA A 498 2.48 -37.98 10.73
N LYS A 499 2.71 -37.00 11.61
CA LYS A 499 1.71 -36.43 12.53
C LYS A 499 0.98 -35.20 11.98
N THR A 500 1.38 -34.69 10.82
CA THR A 500 0.84 -33.44 10.26
C THR A 500 -0.53 -33.59 9.59
N PHE A 501 -0.93 -34.82 9.24
CA PHE A 501 -2.20 -35.11 8.56
C PHE A 501 -3.39 -35.09 9.53
N ALA A 502 -4.26 -34.11 9.34
CA ALA A 502 -5.48 -33.94 10.10
C ALA A 502 -6.50 -35.04 9.83
N THR A 503 -7.09 -35.58 10.89
CA THR A 503 -8.29 -36.42 10.84
C THR A 503 -9.52 -35.64 11.32
N ARG A 504 -10.73 -36.19 11.12
CA ARG A 504 -11.99 -35.59 11.61
C ARG A 504 -12.03 -35.34 13.12
N GLU A 505 -11.24 -36.09 13.89
CA GLU A 505 -11.15 -36.00 15.34
C GLU A 505 -10.12 -34.96 15.81
N THR A 506 -9.41 -34.32 14.88
CA THR A 506 -8.34 -33.38 15.23
C THR A 506 -8.93 -32.13 15.88
N PRO A 507 -8.51 -31.79 17.13
CA PRO A 507 -9.06 -30.66 17.87
C PRO A 507 -8.77 -29.34 17.15
N VAL A 508 -9.60 -28.32 17.40
CA VAL A 508 -9.39 -26.96 16.89
C VAL A 508 -8.12 -26.34 17.44
N LEU A 509 -7.47 -25.49 16.64
CA LEU A 509 -6.25 -24.78 17.05
C LEU A 509 -6.63 -23.61 17.98
N SER A 510 -6.05 -23.57 19.17
CA SER A 510 -6.29 -22.51 20.16
C SER A 510 -5.08 -21.60 20.37
N LYS A 511 -3.86 -22.16 20.38
CA LYS A 511 -2.62 -21.41 20.59
C LYS A 511 -2.25 -20.58 19.37
N GLN A 512 -1.84 -19.33 19.60
CA GLN A 512 -1.44 -18.41 18.53
C GLN A 512 -0.31 -18.95 17.66
N GLU A 513 0.77 -19.45 18.28
CA GLU A 513 1.93 -20.00 17.57
C GLU A 513 1.57 -21.21 16.69
N ASP A 514 0.65 -22.05 17.15
CA ASP A 514 0.17 -23.21 16.39
C ASP A 514 -0.55 -22.72 15.13
N ILE A 515 -1.41 -21.70 15.26
CA ILE A 515 -2.15 -21.13 14.12
C ILE A 515 -1.19 -20.53 13.10
N LEU A 516 -0.23 -19.70 13.55
CA LEU A 516 0.75 -19.09 12.66
C LEU A 516 1.60 -20.15 11.95
N SER A 517 2.01 -21.21 12.66
CA SER A 517 2.79 -22.29 12.06
C SER A 517 1.98 -23.06 11.00
N ASN A 518 0.69 -23.33 11.27
CA ASN A 518 -0.21 -23.94 10.27
C ASN A 518 -0.45 -23.04 9.07
N VAL A 519 -0.52 -21.71 9.25
CA VAL A 519 -0.56 -20.76 8.13
C VAL A 519 0.70 -20.88 7.28
N MET A 520 1.89 -20.92 7.90
CA MET A 520 3.15 -21.06 7.15
C MET A 520 3.21 -22.37 6.35
N TRP A 521 2.86 -23.52 6.94
CA TRP A 521 2.88 -24.80 6.21
C TRP A 521 1.91 -24.82 5.03
N ARG A 522 0.67 -24.36 5.24
CA ARG A 522 -0.34 -24.26 4.16
C ARG A 522 0.15 -23.34 3.05
N PHE A 523 0.68 -22.17 3.40
CA PHE A 523 1.25 -21.22 2.44
C PHE A 523 2.42 -21.82 1.64
N LEU A 524 3.34 -22.51 2.31
CA LEU A 524 4.47 -23.17 1.67
C LEU A 524 4.04 -24.28 0.70
N GLN A 525 2.99 -25.04 1.02
CA GLN A 525 2.42 -26.03 0.10
C GLN A 525 1.77 -25.36 -1.12
N LEU A 526 0.98 -24.31 -0.93
CA LEU A 526 0.37 -23.56 -2.06
C LEU A 526 1.42 -22.96 -3.00
N ARG A 527 2.54 -22.50 -2.45
CA ARG A 527 3.67 -22.01 -3.22
C ARG A 527 4.54 -23.13 -3.80
N GLY A 528 4.31 -24.40 -3.47
CA GLY A 528 5.04 -25.55 -4.02
C GLY A 528 6.42 -25.78 -3.40
N TYR A 529 6.68 -25.24 -2.21
CA TYR A 529 7.85 -25.59 -1.40
C TYR A 529 7.67 -26.92 -0.67
N VAL A 530 6.42 -27.31 -0.44
CA VAL A 530 6.02 -28.55 0.21
C VAL A 530 5.05 -29.29 -0.71
N ASP A 531 5.18 -30.61 -0.82
CA ASP A 531 4.26 -31.44 -1.60
C ASP A 531 3.03 -31.88 -0.79
N ASP A 532 2.08 -32.55 -1.45
CA ASP A 532 0.85 -33.05 -0.81
C ASP A 532 1.11 -34.17 0.22
N LYS A 533 2.33 -34.71 0.27
CA LYS A 533 2.79 -35.68 1.27
C LYS A 533 3.56 -35.01 2.40
N HIS A 534 3.54 -33.67 2.45
CA HIS A 534 4.21 -32.84 3.45
C HIS A 534 5.74 -33.00 3.47
N ASN A 535 6.34 -33.34 2.33
CA ASN A 535 7.79 -33.36 2.15
C ASN A 535 8.29 -32.11 1.43
N LEU A 536 9.54 -31.72 1.71
CA LEU A 536 10.19 -30.61 1.02
C LEU A 536 10.45 -30.95 -0.45
N THR A 537 9.96 -30.08 -1.34
CA THR A 537 10.27 -30.14 -2.79
C THR A 537 11.71 -29.70 -3.05
N ALA A 538 12.16 -29.75 -4.31
CA ALA A 538 13.47 -29.19 -4.68
C ALA A 538 13.59 -27.70 -4.30
N TRP A 539 12.52 -26.93 -4.53
CA TRP A 539 12.46 -25.53 -4.09
C TRP A 539 12.34 -25.41 -2.56
N GLY A 540 11.66 -26.33 -1.88
CA GLY A 540 11.65 -26.43 -0.42
C GLY A 540 13.04 -26.57 0.19
N LYS A 541 13.86 -27.45 -0.37
CA LYS A 541 15.26 -27.65 0.05
C LYS A 541 16.15 -26.44 -0.27
N CYS A 542 15.95 -25.83 -1.43
CA CYS A 542 16.62 -24.57 -1.79
C CYS A 542 16.36 -23.47 -0.73
N LEU A 543 15.10 -23.27 -0.36
CA LEU A 543 14.72 -22.29 0.66
C LEU A 543 15.24 -22.65 2.06
N GLU A 544 15.25 -23.93 2.41
CA GLU A 544 15.83 -24.43 3.67
C GLU A 544 17.32 -24.05 3.80
N GLN A 545 18.11 -24.31 2.75
CA GLN A 545 19.53 -23.99 2.72
C GLN A 545 19.79 -22.49 2.78
N ALA A 546 18.93 -21.68 2.15
CA ALA A 546 19.03 -20.22 2.23
C ALA A 546 18.71 -19.70 3.65
N LEU A 547 17.64 -20.16 4.28
CA LEU A 547 17.23 -19.73 5.62
C LEU A 547 18.16 -20.24 6.73
N SER A 548 18.78 -21.41 6.54
CA SER A 548 19.79 -21.95 7.44
C SER A 548 21.11 -21.16 7.42
N ALA A 549 21.31 -20.29 6.43
CA ALA A 549 22.51 -19.46 6.30
C ALA A 549 22.53 -18.22 7.19
N VAL A 550 21.39 -17.83 7.75
CA VAL A 550 21.21 -16.53 8.42
C VAL A 550 20.61 -16.71 9.81
N ASP A 551 21.05 -15.90 10.76
CA ASP A 551 20.50 -15.88 12.11
C ASP A 551 19.14 -15.15 12.14
N PRO A 552 18.17 -15.61 12.96
CA PRO A 552 16.87 -14.95 13.07
C PRO A 552 16.96 -13.46 13.46
N THR A 553 18.03 -13.06 14.17
CA THR A 553 18.25 -11.68 14.62
C THR A 553 18.51 -10.70 13.48
N ASP A 554 18.94 -11.19 12.30
CA ASP A 554 19.21 -10.34 11.14
C ASP A 554 17.91 -9.88 10.44
N ASN A 555 16.74 -10.44 10.77
CA ASN A 555 15.43 -10.10 10.18
C ASN A 555 15.40 -10.19 8.63
N LEU A 556 16.18 -11.09 8.04
CA LEU A 556 16.28 -11.27 6.58
C LEU A 556 15.35 -12.36 6.02
N GLU A 557 14.56 -13.04 6.86
CA GLU A 557 13.73 -14.18 6.46
C GLU A 557 12.76 -13.84 5.31
N ASP A 558 12.04 -12.72 5.42
CA ASP A 558 11.13 -12.23 4.37
C ASP A 558 11.88 -11.90 3.07
N ALA A 559 13.03 -11.23 3.19
CA ALA A 559 13.86 -10.85 2.05
C ALA A 559 14.41 -12.09 1.32
N ILE A 560 14.83 -13.11 2.06
CA ILE A 560 15.28 -14.39 1.50
C ILE A 560 14.13 -15.08 0.78
N PHE A 561 12.95 -15.16 1.40
CA PHE A 561 11.78 -15.78 0.75
C PHE A 561 11.43 -15.08 -0.57
N ILE A 562 11.36 -13.74 -0.56
CA ILE A 562 11.09 -12.95 -1.76
C ILE A 562 12.19 -13.18 -2.81
N ALA A 563 13.47 -13.20 -2.42
CA ALA A 563 14.56 -13.47 -3.35
C ALA A 563 14.45 -14.85 -4.03
N ILE A 564 14.09 -15.90 -3.28
CA ILE A 564 13.85 -17.22 -3.86
C ILE A 564 12.62 -17.21 -4.79
N GLU A 565 11.54 -16.51 -4.44
CA GLU A 565 10.39 -16.34 -5.35
C GLU A 565 10.77 -15.59 -6.63
N MET A 566 11.59 -14.53 -6.53
CA MET A 566 12.11 -13.79 -7.68
C MET A 566 13.00 -14.68 -8.57
N LEU A 567 13.77 -15.61 -8.00
CA LEU A 567 14.52 -16.61 -8.77
C LEU A 567 13.58 -17.57 -9.52
N ARG A 568 12.56 -18.09 -8.84
CA ARG A 568 11.55 -19.00 -9.43
C ARG A 568 10.80 -18.36 -10.58
N MET A 569 10.52 -17.07 -10.48
CA MET A 569 9.87 -16.27 -11.52
C MET A 569 10.83 -15.77 -12.60
N ASN A 570 12.12 -16.12 -12.52
CA ASN A 570 13.17 -15.65 -13.44
C ASN A 570 13.27 -14.11 -13.50
N LEU A 571 13.09 -13.45 -12.37
CA LEU A 571 13.22 -12.00 -12.19
C LEU A 571 14.53 -11.59 -11.51
N LEU A 572 15.19 -12.51 -10.78
CA LEU A 572 16.51 -12.25 -10.18
C LEU A 572 17.61 -12.91 -11.02
N ASN A 573 18.02 -12.22 -12.09
CA ASN A 573 19.06 -12.66 -13.04
C ASN A 573 19.86 -11.44 -13.55
N THR A 574 20.72 -11.65 -14.55
CA THR A 574 21.58 -10.61 -15.15
C THR A 574 20.98 -9.91 -16.38
N LYS A 575 19.71 -10.16 -16.72
CA LYS A 575 19.08 -9.56 -17.92
C LYS A 575 19.01 -8.03 -17.80
N HIS A 576 19.38 -7.34 -18.88
CA HIS A 576 19.39 -5.89 -18.97
C HIS A 576 18.02 -5.31 -19.37
N TRP A 577 17.02 -5.43 -18.50
CA TRP A 577 15.68 -4.88 -18.77
C TRP A 577 15.63 -3.35 -18.77
N PHE A 578 16.47 -2.72 -17.94
CA PHE A 578 16.41 -1.29 -17.64
C PHE A 578 17.65 -0.53 -18.14
N SER A 579 18.41 -1.09 -19.08
CA SER A 579 19.67 -0.47 -19.54
C SER A 579 19.48 0.87 -20.25
N HIS A 580 18.26 1.20 -20.67
CA HIS A 580 17.90 2.46 -21.31
C HIS A 580 17.73 3.62 -20.31
N VAL A 581 17.58 3.34 -19.01
CA VAL A 581 17.47 4.37 -17.96
C VAL A 581 18.72 4.48 -17.10
N SER A 582 18.86 5.63 -16.43
CA SER A 582 20.05 5.97 -15.65
C SER A 582 20.18 5.22 -14.32
N GLY A 583 21.39 5.24 -13.76
CA GLY A 583 21.67 4.69 -12.42
C GLY A 583 22.13 3.24 -12.37
N GLY A 584 22.48 2.61 -13.50
CA GLY A 584 23.20 1.34 -13.54
C GLY A 584 24.69 1.45 -13.17
N PRO A 585 25.43 0.33 -13.08
CA PRO A 585 26.89 0.32 -12.98
C PRO A 585 27.55 0.94 -14.21
N MET A 586 28.54 1.81 -14.02
CA MET A 586 29.17 2.58 -15.09
C MET A 586 30.65 2.23 -15.27
N ARG A 587 31.31 1.67 -14.25
CA ARG A 587 32.78 1.47 -14.23
C ARG A 587 33.15 -0.01 -14.27
N GLY A 588 34.42 -0.27 -14.56
CA GLY A 588 34.97 -1.62 -14.67
C GLY A 588 34.68 -2.29 -16.02
N SER A 589 35.01 -3.57 -16.10
CA SER A 589 34.70 -4.43 -17.25
C SER A 589 33.20 -4.70 -17.38
N GLU A 590 32.76 -5.22 -18.53
CA GLU A 590 31.35 -5.64 -18.69
C GLU A 590 30.95 -6.75 -17.70
N GLU A 591 31.90 -7.59 -17.29
CA GLU A 591 31.71 -8.58 -16.23
C GLU A 591 31.50 -7.90 -14.88
N ASP A 592 32.33 -6.91 -14.52
CA ASP A 592 32.16 -6.14 -13.28
C ASP A 592 30.79 -5.46 -13.23
N LYS A 593 30.34 -4.84 -14.33
CA LYS A 593 29.02 -4.20 -14.42
C LYS A 593 27.88 -5.21 -14.26
N THR A 594 28.00 -6.36 -14.91
CA THR A 594 26.99 -7.43 -14.88
C THR A 594 26.82 -8.00 -13.47
N PHE A 595 27.93 -8.34 -12.80
CA PHE A 595 27.90 -8.88 -11.45
C PHE A 595 27.53 -7.82 -10.41
N ASN A 596 28.00 -6.58 -10.55
CA ASN A 596 27.56 -5.47 -9.71
C ASN A 596 26.03 -5.31 -9.75
N MET A 597 25.44 -5.29 -10.95
CA MET A 597 23.98 -5.20 -11.09
C MET A 597 23.26 -6.38 -10.43
N LEU A 598 23.75 -7.61 -10.59
CA LEU A 598 23.15 -8.79 -9.96
C LEU A 598 23.18 -8.69 -8.43
N VAL A 599 24.33 -8.35 -7.84
CA VAL A 599 24.47 -8.20 -6.37
C VAL A 599 23.60 -7.05 -5.85
N SER A 600 23.54 -5.95 -6.61
CA SER A 600 22.70 -4.79 -6.28
C SER A 600 21.20 -5.11 -6.33
N ARG A 601 20.76 -5.98 -7.25
CA ARG A 601 19.39 -6.49 -7.31
C ARG A 601 19.04 -7.33 -6.08
N VAL A 602 19.94 -8.20 -5.63
CA VAL A 602 19.76 -8.95 -4.37
C VAL A 602 19.61 -8.00 -3.18
N ALA A 603 20.51 -7.02 -3.09
CA ALA A 603 20.49 -6.01 -2.02
C ALA A 603 19.21 -5.16 -2.03
N CYS A 604 18.63 -4.88 -3.20
CA CYS A 604 17.37 -4.15 -3.37
C CYS A 604 16.14 -4.87 -2.76
N ILE A 605 16.26 -6.16 -2.42
CA ILE A 605 15.19 -6.92 -1.76
C ILE A 605 15.19 -6.69 -0.25
N ALA A 606 16.26 -6.16 0.34
CA ALA A 606 16.34 -5.78 1.75
C ALA A 606 16.29 -4.26 1.95
N LYS A 607 16.15 -3.84 3.21
CA LYS A 607 15.96 -2.44 3.60
C LYS A 607 17.27 -1.76 3.99
N LEU A 608 17.44 -0.50 3.59
CA LEU A 608 18.54 0.34 4.05
C LEU A 608 18.35 0.73 5.52
N GLN A 609 19.35 0.50 6.36
CA GLN A 609 19.43 1.02 7.72
C GLN A 609 19.84 2.49 7.68
N HIS A 610 18.85 3.35 7.90
CA HIS A 610 18.93 4.80 7.75
C HIS A 610 18.26 5.49 8.93
N LYS A 611 18.76 6.68 9.30
CA LYS A 611 18.13 7.51 10.33
C LYS A 611 16.69 7.86 9.93
N PRO A 612 15.79 8.14 10.90
CA PRO A 612 14.40 8.49 10.61
C PRO A 612 14.28 9.94 10.09
N ILE A 613 14.89 10.21 8.95
CA ILE A 613 14.91 11.46 8.21
C ILE A 613 14.84 11.14 6.71
N GLY A 614 14.47 12.13 5.89
CA GLY A 614 14.43 11.95 4.45
C GLY A 614 15.77 11.50 3.88
N TYR A 615 15.72 10.61 2.89
CA TYR A 615 16.91 10.13 2.21
C TYR A 615 17.67 11.26 1.52
N SER A 616 19.00 11.22 1.66
CA SER A 616 19.93 12.05 0.89
C SER A 616 21.04 11.14 0.37
N GLY A 617 21.15 11.00 -0.94
CA GLY A 617 22.17 10.15 -1.54
C GLY A 617 21.97 9.98 -3.05
N PRO A 618 22.80 9.15 -3.69
CA PRO A 618 22.67 8.84 -5.11
C PRO A 618 21.30 8.23 -5.42
N LEU A 619 20.80 8.44 -6.65
CA LEU A 619 19.56 7.85 -7.15
C LEU A 619 19.86 6.81 -8.24
N SER A 620 18.96 5.84 -8.40
CA SER A 620 19.03 4.86 -9.47
C SER A 620 17.65 4.50 -10.01
N ARG A 621 17.35 5.00 -11.21
CA ARG A 621 16.10 4.68 -11.91
C ARG A 621 16.01 3.19 -12.24
N GLN A 622 17.14 2.57 -12.61
CA GLN A 622 17.20 1.11 -12.83
C GLN A 622 16.79 0.30 -11.59
N LEU A 623 17.30 0.66 -10.41
CA LEU A 623 16.96 -0.06 -9.17
C LEU A 623 15.57 0.29 -8.65
N LEU A 624 15.06 1.50 -8.90
CA LEU A 624 13.65 1.85 -8.66
C LEU A 624 12.71 0.95 -9.48
N CYS A 625 12.95 0.81 -10.78
CA CYS A 625 12.14 -0.07 -11.64
C CYS A 625 12.22 -1.53 -11.18
N TYR A 626 13.41 -2.01 -10.80
CA TYR A 626 13.57 -3.34 -10.23
C TYR A 626 12.80 -3.54 -8.91
N ARG A 627 12.85 -2.54 -8.02
CA ARG A 627 12.14 -2.54 -6.74
C ARG A 627 10.62 -2.65 -6.94
N SER A 628 10.06 -2.05 -7.99
CA SER A 628 8.64 -2.19 -8.31
C SER A 628 8.23 -3.64 -8.63
N LEU A 629 9.12 -4.43 -9.25
CA LEU A 629 8.89 -5.87 -9.42
C LEU A 629 8.84 -6.60 -8.07
N VAL A 630 9.80 -6.30 -7.18
CA VAL A 630 9.88 -6.87 -5.82
C VAL A 630 8.61 -6.54 -5.02
N SER A 631 8.14 -5.30 -5.13
CA SER A 631 6.93 -4.79 -4.46
C SER A 631 5.68 -5.57 -4.87
N GLU A 632 5.45 -5.79 -6.16
CA GLU A 632 4.28 -6.52 -6.66
C GLU A 632 4.28 -8.00 -6.25
N VAL A 633 5.46 -8.63 -6.25
CA VAL A 633 5.63 -10.00 -5.74
C VAL A 633 5.31 -10.04 -4.24
N ARG A 634 5.86 -9.12 -3.45
CA ARG A 634 5.60 -9.03 -2.00
C ARG A 634 4.10 -8.88 -1.71
N THR A 635 3.42 -7.95 -2.38
CA THR A 635 1.98 -7.70 -2.19
C THR A 635 1.15 -8.93 -2.54
N SER A 636 1.48 -9.63 -3.64
CA SER A 636 0.78 -10.85 -4.04
C SER A 636 0.95 -11.99 -3.03
N LEU A 637 2.16 -12.14 -2.47
CA LEU A 637 2.44 -13.12 -1.41
C LEU A 637 1.75 -12.76 -0.10
N ARG A 638 1.71 -11.47 0.26
CA ARG A 638 0.97 -10.97 1.43
C ARG A 638 -0.52 -11.27 1.32
N ASN A 639 -1.11 -11.01 0.15
CA ASN A 639 -2.52 -11.32 -0.10
C ASN A 639 -2.80 -12.82 0.04
N LEU A 640 -1.95 -13.69 -0.50
CA LEU A 640 -2.13 -15.14 -0.36
C LEU A 640 -2.06 -15.60 1.09
N ILE A 641 -1.06 -15.15 1.87
CA ILE A 641 -0.89 -15.64 3.25
C ILE A 641 -2.00 -15.17 4.20
N GLU A 642 -2.53 -13.97 3.99
CA GLU A 642 -3.71 -13.50 4.74
C GLU A 642 -4.96 -14.33 4.42
N ILE A 643 -5.13 -14.74 3.16
CA ILE A 643 -6.24 -15.61 2.78
C ILE A 643 -6.07 -17.02 3.35
N VAL A 644 -4.84 -17.52 3.46
CA VAL A 644 -4.59 -18.79 4.17
C VAL A 644 -5.04 -18.69 5.63
N LEU A 645 -4.70 -17.61 6.34
CA LEU A 645 -5.18 -17.37 7.70
C LEU A 645 -6.72 -17.26 7.75
N ALA A 646 -7.32 -16.46 6.87
CA ALA A 646 -8.77 -16.31 6.80
C ALA A 646 -9.48 -17.64 6.50
N SER A 647 -8.91 -18.49 5.63
CA SER A 647 -9.48 -19.79 5.28
C SER A 647 -9.52 -20.75 6.47
N LEU A 648 -8.48 -20.75 7.33
CA LEU A 648 -8.42 -21.51 8.58
C LEU A 648 -9.53 -21.08 9.55
N LEU A 649 -9.73 -19.77 9.67
CA LEU A 649 -10.76 -19.17 10.53
C LEU A 649 -12.17 -19.49 10.03
N LEU A 650 -12.45 -19.23 8.74
CA LEU A 650 -13.75 -19.49 8.10
C LEU A 650 -14.12 -20.97 8.06
N SER A 651 -13.13 -21.86 8.05
CA SER A 651 -13.35 -23.31 8.07
C SER A 651 -13.63 -23.86 9.48
N GLY A 652 -13.66 -23.01 10.51
CA GLY A 652 -13.90 -23.43 11.90
C GLY A 652 -12.77 -24.29 12.47
N GLU A 653 -11.57 -24.22 11.89
CA GLU A 653 -10.42 -25.02 12.32
C GLU A 653 -9.71 -24.42 13.54
N VAL A 654 -10.05 -23.18 13.88
CA VAL A 654 -9.45 -22.35 14.91
C VAL A 654 -10.51 -21.95 15.93
N SER A 655 -10.13 -21.91 17.22
CA SER A 655 -11.01 -21.40 18.28
C SER A 655 -11.36 -19.94 18.04
N ARG A 656 -12.65 -19.60 18.12
CA ARG A 656 -13.17 -18.22 17.96
C ARG A 656 -13.20 -17.44 19.28
N ASP A 657 -13.11 -18.11 20.43
CA ASP A 657 -13.01 -17.44 21.72
C ASP A 657 -11.57 -16.95 21.94
N ARG A 658 -11.30 -15.71 21.51
CA ARG A 658 -9.96 -15.12 21.54
C ARG A 658 -9.95 -13.59 21.43
N LYS A 659 -8.82 -12.98 21.78
CA LYS A 659 -8.61 -11.53 21.80
C LYS A 659 -7.40 -11.05 20.99
N ASP A 660 -6.57 -11.97 20.52
CA ASP A 660 -5.29 -11.74 19.83
C ASP A 660 -5.43 -11.62 18.29
N TRP A 661 -6.60 -11.21 17.80
CA TRP A 661 -6.90 -11.10 16.37
C TRP A 661 -5.91 -10.23 15.60
N VAL A 662 -5.62 -9.04 16.14
CA VAL A 662 -4.68 -8.08 15.52
C VAL A 662 -3.27 -8.64 15.52
N GLU A 663 -2.87 -9.31 16.60
CA GLU A 663 -1.53 -9.86 16.74
C GLU A 663 -1.27 -10.99 15.73
N LEU A 664 -2.26 -11.83 15.44
CA LEU A 664 -2.16 -12.83 14.36
C LEU A 664 -1.82 -12.17 13.02
N ALA A 665 -2.50 -11.08 12.69
CA ALA A 665 -2.34 -10.39 11.41
C ALA A 665 -0.97 -9.70 11.29
N VAL A 666 -0.53 -9.06 12.37
CA VAL A 666 0.73 -8.30 12.45
C VAL A 666 1.96 -9.21 12.47
N LYS A 667 1.84 -10.44 12.97
CA LYS A 667 2.92 -11.44 12.97
C LYS A 667 3.09 -12.17 11.63
N LEU A 668 2.15 -12.03 10.69
CA LEU A 668 2.34 -12.56 9.34
C LEU A 668 3.45 -11.76 8.59
N PRO A 669 4.24 -12.42 7.73
CA PRO A 669 5.34 -11.82 6.96
C PRO A 669 4.84 -10.87 5.87
N PHE A 670 5.78 -10.20 5.20
CA PHE A 670 5.57 -9.33 4.04
C PHE A 670 4.85 -8.00 4.34
N ILE A 671 4.96 -7.49 5.57
CA ILE A 671 4.42 -6.16 5.94
C ILE A 671 5.37 -5.04 5.50
N ASP A 672 6.69 -5.25 5.65
CA ASP A 672 7.69 -4.23 5.37
C ASP A 672 8.00 -4.14 3.88
N ASP A 673 7.62 -3.01 3.29
CA ASP A 673 8.05 -2.65 1.96
C ASP A 673 9.42 -1.98 2.01
N ASN A 674 10.26 -2.32 1.03
CA ASN A 674 11.65 -1.91 0.97
C ASN A 674 11.82 -0.84 -0.13
N ASP A 675 12.60 0.17 0.18
CA ASP A 675 13.15 1.12 -0.78
C ASP A 675 14.30 0.49 -1.59
N CYS A 676 14.73 1.12 -2.68
CA CYS A 676 15.88 0.66 -3.46
C CYS A 676 17.25 1.10 -2.90
N GLY A 677 17.29 1.80 -1.77
CA GLY A 677 18.47 2.45 -1.20
C GLY A 677 19.60 1.49 -0.82
N LEU A 678 19.30 0.30 -0.29
CA LEU A 678 20.33 -0.70 -0.01
C LEU A 678 20.99 -1.23 -1.29
N GLY A 679 20.19 -1.42 -2.34
CA GLY A 679 20.68 -1.73 -3.69
C GLY A 679 21.60 -0.63 -4.22
N ILE A 680 21.22 0.64 -4.05
CA ILE A 680 22.04 1.78 -4.48
C ILE A 680 23.36 1.84 -3.70
N ALA A 681 23.34 1.56 -2.40
CA ALA A 681 24.54 1.54 -1.56
C ALA A 681 25.55 0.49 -2.04
N VAL A 682 25.09 -0.74 -2.26
CA VAL A 682 25.91 -1.83 -2.81
C VAL A 682 26.43 -1.49 -4.20
N ARG A 683 25.55 -1.01 -5.08
CA ARG A 683 25.91 -0.61 -6.44
C ARG A 683 27.03 0.42 -6.42
N THR A 684 26.87 1.46 -5.62
CA THR A 684 27.82 2.59 -5.53
C THR A 684 29.17 2.14 -4.97
N TYR A 685 29.19 1.27 -3.95
CA TYR A 685 30.44 0.69 -3.44
C TYR A 685 31.17 -0.12 -4.53
N LEU A 686 30.48 -1.04 -5.18
CA LEU A 686 31.07 -1.93 -6.19
C LEU A 686 31.47 -1.18 -7.48
N ASP A 687 30.81 -0.07 -7.81
CA ASP A 687 31.13 0.76 -8.98
C ASP A 687 32.30 1.74 -8.71
N ASP A 688 32.64 2.01 -7.44
CA ASP A 688 33.79 2.85 -7.08
C ASP A 688 35.10 2.05 -6.96
N LEU A 689 35.03 0.76 -6.59
CA LEU A 689 36.21 -0.11 -6.49
C LEU A 689 37.11 -0.13 -7.75
N PRO A 690 36.58 -0.16 -9.00
CA PRO A 690 37.42 -0.14 -10.20
C PRO A 690 38.29 1.11 -10.38
N LEU A 691 38.07 2.19 -9.62
CA LEU A 691 38.95 3.36 -9.62
C LEU A 691 40.25 3.12 -8.86
N GLN A 692 40.29 2.12 -7.99
CA GLN A 692 41.47 1.78 -7.20
C GLN A 692 42.49 1.04 -8.06
N ALA A 693 43.78 1.29 -7.81
CA ALA A 693 44.85 0.62 -8.55
C ALA A 693 44.80 -0.91 -8.42
N ASN A 694 44.33 -1.40 -7.27
CA ASN A 694 44.01 -2.81 -7.04
C ASN A 694 42.64 -2.96 -6.36
N PRO A 695 41.55 -3.13 -7.13
CA PRO A 695 40.18 -3.18 -6.62
C PRO A 695 39.89 -4.32 -5.62
N THR A 696 40.74 -5.36 -5.56
CA THR A 696 40.57 -6.51 -4.66
C THR A 696 41.43 -6.44 -3.40
N SER A 697 42.27 -5.41 -3.25
CA SER A 697 43.12 -5.29 -2.07
C SER A 697 42.28 -4.93 -0.81
N PRO A 698 42.67 -5.41 0.39
CA PRO A 698 42.03 -5.00 1.64
C PRO A 698 42.01 -3.48 1.83
N GLU A 699 43.09 -2.80 1.44
CA GLU A 699 43.25 -1.35 1.58
C GLU A 699 42.25 -0.60 0.69
N ALA A 700 42.11 -1.02 -0.57
CA ALA A 700 41.14 -0.46 -1.52
C ALA A 700 39.70 -0.60 -0.99
N ARG A 701 39.33 -1.79 -0.50
CA ARG A 701 38.00 -2.04 0.08
C ARG A 701 37.75 -1.14 1.30
N GLN A 702 38.73 -1.01 2.20
CA GLN A 702 38.60 -0.18 3.38
C GLN A 702 38.50 1.32 3.02
N GLU A 703 39.29 1.78 2.04
CA GLU A 703 39.24 3.16 1.55
C GLU A 703 37.87 3.48 0.95
N VAL A 704 37.35 2.64 0.05
CA VAL A 704 36.03 2.88 -0.58
C VAL A 704 34.90 2.78 0.45
N LYS A 705 34.97 1.84 1.42
CA LYS A 705 34.02 1.80 2.55
C LYS A 705 34.03 3.10 3.37
N SER A 706 35.19 3.74 3.52
CA SER A 706 35.30 5.01 4.25
C SER A 706 34.63 6.18 3.53
N LYS A 707 34.68 6.20 2.18
CA LYS A 707 33.99 7.19 1.32
C LYS A 707 32.47 7.09 1.40
N GLY A 708 31.93 5.93 1.80
CA GLY A 708 30.48 5.72 1.92
C GLY A 708 29.74 6.72 2.80
N LYS A 709 30.43 7.35 3.77
CA LYS A 709 29.86 8.44 4.59
C LYS A 709 29.56 9.71 3.80
N GLU A 710 30.26 9.94 2.69
CA GLU A 710 30.03 11.10 1.82
C GLU A 710 28.77 10.91 0.97
N TRP A 711 28.54 9.68 0.48
CA TRP A 711 27.37 9.33 -0.32
C TRP A 711 26.09 9.10 0.51
N PHE A 712 26.25 8.53 1.71
CA PHE A 712 25.14 8.13 2.59
C PHE A 712 25.31 8.70 4.00
N GLN A 713 25.29 10.03 4.10
CA GLN A 713 25.55 10.80 5.34
C GLN A 713 24.60 10.43 6.50
N HIS A 714 23.42 9.94 6.16
CA HIS A 714 22.33 9.64 7.10
C HIS A 714 22.10 8.15 7.30
N SER A 715 22.92 7.29 6.69
CA SER A 715 22.96 5.86 7.03
C SER A 715 23.40 5.65 8.48
N GLU A 716 22.87 4.63 9.14
CA GLU A 716 23.32 4.27 10.51
C GLU A 716 24.78 3.77 10.48
N SER A 717 25.07 2.91 9.51
CA SER A 717 26.41 2.44 9.20
C SER A 717 26.47 2.01 7.74
N PHE A 718 27.30 2.68 6.92
CA PHE A 718 27.47 2.27 5.52
C PHE A 718 28.05 0.85 5.43
N THR A 719 29.08 0.55 6.22
CA THR A 719 29.67 -0.80 6.27
C THR A 719 28.67 -1.83 6.79
N GLY A 720 27.90 -1.50 7.83
CA GLY A 720 26.88 -2.41 8.36
C GLY A 720 25.78 -2.72 7.34
N ASN A 721 25.38 -1.74 6.53
CA ASN A 721 24.47 -1.95 5.40
C ASN A 721 25.07 -2.88 4.33
N LEU A 722 26.35 -2.69 3.96
CA LEU A 722 27.03 -3.61 3.04
C LEU A 722 27.11 -5.03 3.61
N ASP A 723 27.45 -5.18 4.89
CA ASP A 723 27.52 -6.47 5.56
C ASP A 723 26.15 -7.17 5.57
N LEU A 724 25.06 -6.43 5.84
CA LEU A 724 23.69 -6.94 5.76
C LEU A 724 23.34 -7.42 4.33
N ALA A 725 23.68 -6.64 3.32
CA ALA A 725 23.44 -7.00 1.92
C ALA A 725 24.25 -8.23 1.51
N PHE A 726 25.50 -8.36 1.95
CA PHE A 726 26.34 -9.51 1.65
C PHE A 726 25.93 -10.77 2.41
N LYS A 727 25.38 -10.65 3.63
CA LYS A 727 24.70 -11.76 4.31
C LYS A 727 23.48 -12.26 3.52
N LEU A 728 22.66 -11.33 3.01
CA LEU A 728 21.54 -11.70 2.14
C LEU A 728 22.03 -12.39 0.86
N TRP A 729 23.10 -11.87 0.24
CA TRP A 729 23.74 -12.52 -0.90
C TRP A 729 24.18 -13.95 -0.57
N ASP A 730 24.89 -14.16 0.53
CA ASP A 730 25.37 -15.50 0.93
C ASP A 730 24.22 -16.48 1.12
N ALA A 731 23.11 -16.04 1.70
CA ALA A 731 21.91 -16.84 1.88
C ALA A 731 21.27 -17.24 0.54
N VAL A 732 21.05 -16.26 -0.35
CA VAL A 732 20.45 -16.50 -1.66
C VAL A 732 21.37 -17.37 -2.53
N TYR A 733 22.68 -17.11 -2.52
CA TYR A 733 23.68 -17.93 -3.21
C TYR A 733 23.62 -19.40 -2.73
N LYS A 734 23.63 -19.66 -1.41
CA LYS A 734 23.48 -21.04 -0.89
C LYS A 734 22.19 -21.71 -1.37
N GLY A 735 21.09 -20.95 -1.45
CA GLY A 735 19.85 -21.41 -2.07
C GLY A 735 20.05 -21.79 -3.54
N THR A 736 20.67 -20.92 -4.35
CA THR A 736 20.89 -21.15 -5.78
C THR A 736 21.70 -22.42 -6.08
N GLN A 737 22.67 -22.76 -5.21
CA GLN A 737 23.47 -23.98 -5.35
C GLN A 737 22.69 -25.27 -5.05
N ASN A 738 21.54 -25.15 -4.38
CA ASN A 738 20.64 -26.24 -4.03
C ASN A 738 19.28 -26.11 -4.73
N ALA A 739 19.19 -25.28 -5.77
CA ALA A 739 17.97 -25.03 -6.52
C ALA A 739 17.54 -26.25 -7.35
N SER A 740 16.27 -26.24 -7.77
CA SER A 740 15.73 -27.21 -8.72
C SER A 740 16.55 -27.22 -10.02
N LYS A 741 16.55 -28.35 -10.75
CA LYS A 741 17.17 -28.46 -12.09
C LYS A 741 16.59 -27.46 -13.11
N GLU A 742 15.42 -26.91 -12.83
CA GLU A 742 14.80 -25.83 -13.60
C GLU A 742 15.62 -24.53 -13.54
N PHE A 743 16.39 -24.32 -12.48
CA PHE A 743 17.28 -23.18 -12.32
C PHE A 743 18.60 -23.44 -13.08
N LYS A 744 18.74 -22.80 -14.25
CA LYS A 744 19.86 -23.03 -15.16
C LYS A 744 21.06 -22.10 -14.93
N GLU A 745 20.95 -21.14 -14.01
CA GLU A 745 21.96 -20.09 -13.80
C GLU A 745 22.92 -20.37 -12.62
N ALA A 746 22.93 -21.59 -12.07
CA ALA A 746 23.78 -21.92 -10.91
C ALA A 746 25.28 -21.59 -11.11
N LYS A 747 25.80 -21.82 -12.33
CA LYS A 747 27.19 -21.48 -12.67
C LYS A 747 27.45 -19.97 -12.69
N LEU A 748 26.52 -19.19 -13.24
CA LEU A 748 26.61 -17.73 -13.27
C LEU A 748 26.66 -17.15 -11.85
N TRP A 749 25.86 -17.71 -10.94
CA TRP A 749 25.87 -17.34 -9.53
C TRP A 749 27.16 -17.74 -8.81
N ASP A 750 27.76 -18.88 -9.17
CA ASP A 750 29.06 -19.29 -8.66
C ASP A 750 30.19 -18.34 -9.11
N ASP A 751 30.19 -17.95 -10.38
CA ASP A 751 31.15 -17.00 -10.93
C ASP A 751 30.99 -15.61 -10.29
N ALA A 752 29.75 -15.11 -10.17
CA ALA A 752 29.44 -13.86 -9.47
C ALA A 752 29.85 -13.89 -7.99
N ASN A 753 29.66 -15.02 -7.31
CA ASN A 753 30.03 -15.18 -5.91
C ASN A 753 31.56 -15.15 -5.70
N LYS A 754 32.33 -15.79 -6.59
CA LYS A 754 33.80 -15.70 -6.58
C LYS A 754 34.27 -14.27 -6.82
N TRP A 755 33.68 -13.59 -7.80
CA TRP A 755 33.96 -12.19 -8.10
C TRP A 755 33.69 -11.27 -6.89
N LEU A 756 32.56 -11.48 -6.20
CA LEU A 756 32.19 -10.69 -5.03
C LEU A 756 33.07 -10.99 -3.82
N ALA A 757 33.50 -12.24 -3.63
CA ALA A 757 34.35 -12.65 -2.51
C ALA A 757 35.67 -11.87 -2.44
N GLU A 758 36.22 -11.47 -3.58
CA GLU A 758 37.43 -10.64 -3.67
C GLU A 758 37.18 -9.15 -3.39
N ARG A 759 35.92 -8.70 -3.42
CA ARG A 759 35.52 -7.28 -3.42
C ARG A 759 34.73 -6.86 -2.18
N ARG A 760 34.28 -7.79 -1.34
CA ARG A 760 33.49 -7.51 -0.12
C ARG A 760 34.30 -7.25 1.13
#